data_AF-A0A2I2LFF0-F1
#
_entry.id   AF-A0A2I2LFF0-F1
#
_cell.length_a   1.000
_cell.length_b   1.000
_cell.length_c   1.000
_cell.angle_alpha   90.00
_cell.angle_beta   90.00
_cell.angle_gamma   90.00
#
_symmetry.space_group_name_H-M   'P 1'
#
loop_
_entity.id
_entity.type
_entity.pdbx_description
1 polymer ?
#
loop_
_entity_poly.entity_id
_entity_poly.type
_entity_poly.pdbx_seq_one_letter_code
_entity_poly.pdbx_strand_id
1 'polypeptide(L)'
;MKKKLLNLLLNTSKKLEQLHFKLSKKNILELDYSSLSPINNGDEKNHYSNALKWAIDNRKEKDIKNIALTGTYGSGKSTIIKTFKNNYKGNDLKFLNISLASFKDEKPNTNDKNTDDKDKPIEKNKGELLNRIETSILQQIFYQEEDKKIPDSRFKQIKSYSNRKLFFIASCILLFLIALLNYFKPYLIQSIFKDYPLSTTTCNILHYANIIFIFSGFFFLIYKSIRVFSAITINKLKFQNAEIGLGESANKSILNHHLDEIIYFFSKTPYNVVFIEDLDRFQETEIFTKLREINLLLNKSKKIKNKNIVFIYAVRDDMFSDNERIKFFDFIIPVIPRINSSNSNAILLTKNENCNYGLTDNFIEDISFFIDDMRLLHNITNEFYLYKLKQEETPLIPDKLFAIITYKNIYPNDFVELSKNEGELYRIIDAKLTYSNKEIENLEEQIAILKSEIESLSLVKIKNINELRQLYIFRVLDTLTNFNSFIFNDKIISIDELLEDKNFEYLKNDKLFYKTAINNYYAHNIKYQNEIINTSFSQIENKVNPKKSYNIREQEILDIKSNKSDALRLEIQQLEKQKIIFRNLKISELLQSNRDINLNISEDFNSLFLTILLRNGYVAEDYFDYISLFHQGSVTRNDHKFIINVRNEQKLDFDYKLTKIDEIISKINPIDFNSEFILNYDLLDFILKNAIVNEIQLDFIFTKLKDESSTSIQFINGFIERTENLSLFIKTLCDYWINIWKHYVNNVSYSEEQLTKILKYIIEYANVSSIGEIEKESNLKNYLLHNLDILNIISDNDKLKSIITELDLKFIDLDFEKSPKDLLEFIHKNDHYKFNKNIVSKFMKKYGEFEQMSFDNSNYTAIKNSKSDNLIDYINTNIEDYVKNLYLDLDTNINEEQNNYLLLLNNSELNLKLKKDIINKVVTKIIDISLVENNDLALFILENNKIEPKWANLLFYFKNSEDKILDSTVNFINNIENARELSIIKIPTEIEGKNIYDIFCEELINKNEIENKAYDLITKSIPWGYTIPNISALNKQKISTLIRNYIFTPNIENYNYLKEPFEGLNIELLEKFKAEFSEKIDELHLDGNDLALILNSRVLNDFEKIKFLESCSDNVIISNIKNLNLISQLLLRDNSFDIDKKIIDKILLSDNISSSDRIKIFNKNIFDVDTIFIDEFLIKLGGNYEEITFKNKKAKIFNKPNNKALLNNLETKGYISSYSKNLLKLIINHKRKQ
;
A
#
# COMPACT_ATOMS: atom_id res chain seq x y z
N MET A 1 5.04 -58.82 79.23
CA MET A 1 3.72 -59.01 78.59
C MET A 1 3.39 -57.98 77.50
N LYS A 2 3.49 -56.67 77.74
CA LYS A 2 3.19 -55.60 76.75
C LYS A 2 3.82 -55.79 75.35
N LYS A 3 5.09 -56.19 75.25
CA LYS A 3 5.80 -56.38 73.97
C LYS A 3 5.24 -57.54 73.12
N LYS A 4 4.78 -58.63 73.75
CA LYS A 4 4.13 -59.75 73.06
C LYS A 4 2.72 -59.38 72.59
N LEU A 5 1.99 -58.59 73.38
CA LEU A 5 0.67 -58.08 73.01
C LEU A 5 0.76 -57.13 71.81
N LEU A 6 1.77 -56.25 71.80
CA LEU A 6 2.01 -55.30 70.70
C LEU A 6 2.35 -56.03 69.40
N ASN A 7 3.21 -57.05 69.45
CA ASN A 7 3.51 -57.88 68.29
C ASN A 7 2.30 -58.68 67.80
N LEU A 8 1.45 -59.17 68.70
CA LEU A 8 0.22 -59.84 68.32
C LEU A 8 -0.73 -58.87 67.61
N LEU A 9 -0.93 -57.68 68.16
CA LEU A 9 -1.78 -56.62 67.61
C LEU A 9 -1.29 -56.15 66.24
N LEU A 10 0.02 -56.00 66.06
CA LEU A 10 0.62 -55.59 64.79
C LEU A 10 0.48 -56.67 63.72
N ASN A 11 0.57 -57.95 64.11
CA ASN A 11 0.38 -59.06 63.19
C ASN A 11 -1.10 -59.27 62.84
N THR A 12 -2.03 -59.02 63.78
CA THR A 12 -3.46 -59.02 63.50
C THR A 12 -3.88 -57.82 62.67
N SER A 13 -3.28 -56.64 62.90
CA SER A 13 -3.47 -55.45 62.06
C SER A 13 -3.01 -55.72 60.62
N LYS A 14 -1.82 -56.28 60.41
CA LYS A 14 -1.35 -56.68 59.07
C LYS A 14 -2.26 -57.71 58.40
N LYS A 15 -2.77 -58.69 59.16
CA LYS A 15 -3.72 -59.67 58.62
C LYS A 15 -5.08 -59.04 58.28
N LEU A 16 -5.54 -58.08 59.09
CA LEU A 16 -6.76 -57.33 58.85
C LEU A 16 -6.61 -56.36 57.68
N GLU A 17 -5.45 -55.72 57.51
CA GLU A 17 -5.12 -54.93 56.31
C GLU A 17 -5.08 -55.82 55.07
N GLN A 18 -4.47 -57.01 55.13
CA GLN A 18 -4.47 -57.96 54.01
C GLN A 18 -5.88 -58.47 53.67
N LEU A 19 -6.74 -58.68 54.68
CA LEU A 19 -8.15 -59.02 54.49
C LEU A 19 -8.94 -57.84 53.94
N HIS A 20 -8.69 -56.62 54.43
CA HIS A 20 -9.28 -55.40 53.92
C HIS A 20 -8.88 -55.17 52.47
N PHE A 21 -7.61 -55.35 52.10
CA PHE A 21 -7.12 -55.24 50.72
C PHE A 21 -7.70 -56.33 49.80
N LYS A 22 -7.99 -57.53 50.34
CA LYS A 22 -8.68 -58.61 49.61
C LYS A 22 -10.17 -58.36 49.43
N LEU A 23 -10.82 -57.64 50.36
CA LEU A 23 -12.26 -57.39 50.39
C LEU A 23 -12.64 -56.01 49.83
N SER A 24 -11.72 -55.04 49.84
CA SER A 24 -11.86 -53.78 49.13
C SER A 24 -11.83 -54.10 47.65
N LYS A 25 -12.94 -53.86 46.95
CA LYS A 25 -12.95 -53.80 45.49
C LYS A 25 -11.73 -52.99 45.06
N LYS A 26 -10.87 -53.58 44.24
CA LYS A 26 -9.87 -52.83 43.48
C LYS A 26 -10.64 -51.65 42.87
N ASN A 27 -10.37 -50.42 43.30
CA ASN A 27 -10.60 -49.27 42.44
C ASN A 27 -9.65 -49.49 41.26
N ILE A 28 -10.17 -50.17 40.23
CA ILE A 28 -9.50 -50.25 38.95
C ILE A 28 -9.49 -48.80 38.48
N LEU A 29 -8.31 -48.18 38.43
CA LEU A 29 -8.13 -46.98 37.60
C LEU A 29 -8.70 -47.34 36.24
N GLU A 30 -9.81 -46.70 35.85
CA GLU A 30 -10.35 -46.79 34.50
C GLU A 30 -9.33 -46.13 33.57
N LEU A 31 -8.38 -46.94 33.12
CA LEU A 31 -7.43 -46.56 32.07
C LEU A 31 -8.09 -46.88 30.73
N ASP A 32 -7.90 -46.02 29.73
CA ASP A 32 -8.51 -46.13 28.39
C ASP A 32 -7.96 -47.29 27.53
N TYR A 33 -7.31 -48.28 28.14
CA TYR A 33 -6.76 -49.43 27.45
C TYR A 33 -7.84 -50.44 27.06
N SER A 34 -7.78 -50.89 25.81
CA SER A 34 -8.58 -51.99 25.28
C SER A 34 -7.79 -53.29 25.22
N SER A 35 -8.40 -54.42 25.63
CA SER A 35 -7.78 -55.74 25.48
C SER A 35 -7.88 -56.26 24.05
N LEU A 36 -6.78 -56.76 23.49
CA LEU A 36 -6.76 -57.47 22.21
C LEU A 36 -7.31 -58.92 22.30
N SER A 37 -7.55 -59.40 23.52
CA SER A 37 -8.08 -60.74 23.77
C SER A 37 -9.58 -60.81 23.49
N PRO A 38 -10.11 -61.98 23.11
CA PRO A 38 -11.55 -62.13 22.90
C PRO A 38 -12.34 -61.76 24.16
N ILE A 39 -13.38 -60.93 24.00
CA ILE A 39 -14.28 -60.51 25.07
C ILE A 39 -15.38 -61.56 25.33
N ASN A 40 -16.04 -61.46 26.47
CA ASN A 40 -17.03 -62.48 26.90
C ASN A 40 -18.46 -62.16 26.43
N ASN A 41 -18.68 -61.00 25.81
CA ASN A 41 -19.98 -60.43 25.45
C ASN A 41 -20.06 -59.97 23.97
N GLY A 42 -19.41 -60.69 23.04
CA GLY A 42 -19.36 -60.28 21.63
C GLY A 42 -20.60 -60.57 20.79
N ASP A 43 -21.61 -61.23 21.35
CA ASP A 43 -22.86 -61.62 20.67
C ASP A 43 -24.08 -61.15 21.47
N GLU A 44 -24.26 -59.84 21.56
CA GLU A 44 -25.29 -59.20 22.40
C GLU A 44 -26.72 -59.66 22.08
N LYS A 45 -27.02 -59.94 20.81
CA LYS A 45 -28.33 -60.44 20.34
C LYS A 45 -28.42 -61.98 20.33
N ASN A 46 -27.37 -62.69 20.76
CA ASN A 46 -27.26 -64.15 20.80
C ASN A 46 -27.50 -64.88 19.45
N HIS A 47 -27.35 -64.21 18.30
CA HIS A 47 -27.63 -64.83 17.00
C HIS A 47 -26.66 -65.97 16.68
N TYR A 48 -25.36 -65.74 16.89
CA TYR A 48 -24.32 -66.75 16.63
C TYR A 48 -24.35 -67.88 17.65
N SER A 49 -24.57 -67.53 18.92
CA SER A 49 -24.72 -68.47 20.02
C SER A 49 -25.92 -69.40 19.80
N ASN A 50 -27.03 -68.88 19.28
CA ASN A 50 -28.20 -69.68 18.92
C ASN A 50 -27.94 -70.59 17.71
N ALA A 51 -27.22 -70.11 16.68
CA ALA A 51 -26.85 -70.93 15.53
C ALA A 51 -25.92 -72.10 15.91
N LEU A 52 -24.91 -71.83 16.74
CA LEU A 52 -24.02 -72.86 17.29
C LEU A 52 -24.80 -73.87 18.13
N LYS A 53 -25.68 -73.37 19.03
CA LYS A 53 -26.52 -74.23 19.85
C LYS A 53 -27.42 -75.12 19.00
N TRP A 54 -28.09 -74.57 17.99
CA TRP A 54 -28.94 -75.34 17.08
C TRP A 54 -28.15 -76.45 16.37
N ALA A 55 -26.98 -76.13 15.81
CA ALA A 55 -26.16 -77.12 15.10
C ALA A 55 -25.67 -78.24 16.04
N ILE A 56 -25.30 -77.90 17.28
CA ILE A 56 -24.88 -78.88 18.29
C ILE A 56 -26.08 -79.71 18.77
N ASP A 57 -27.23 -79.11 19.06
CA ASP A 57 -28.42 -79.83 19.55
C ASP A 57 -28.95 -80.82 18.49
N ASN A 58 -28.85 -80.47 17.20
CA ASN A 58 -29.26 -81.31 16.07
C ASN A 58 -28.17 -82.30 15.59
N ARG A 59 -27.01 -82.38 16.26
CA ARG A 59 -25.85 -83.21 15.83
C ARG A 59 -26.12 -84.70 15.67
N LYS A 60 -27.16 -85.23 16.34
CA LYS A 60 -27.55 -86.64 16.24
C LYS A 60 -28.53 -86.87 15.10
N GLU A 61 -29.55 -86.02 14.98
CA GLU A 61 -30.65 -86.18 14.03
C GLU A 61 -30.26 -85.79 12.60
N LYS A 62 -29.33 -84.83 12.45
CA LYS A 62 -28.89 -84.27 11.17
C LYS A 62 -27.45 -84.64 10.79
N ASP A 63 -26.82 -85.55 11.54
CA ASP A 63 -25.42 -86.00 11.36
C ASP A 63 -24.38 -84.86 11.27
N ILE A 64 -24.59 -83.76 12.02
CA ILE A 64 -23.68 -82.61 12.03
C ILE A 64 -22.48 -82.93 12.93
N LYS A 65 -21.29 -83.14 12.36
CA LYS A 65 -20.06 -83.46 13.12
C LYS A 65 -18.97 -82.42 12.98
N ASN A 66 -18.93 -81.69 11.88
CA ASN A 66 -17.91 -80.68 11.58
C ASN A 66 -18.58 -79.34 11.28
N ILE A 67 -18.41 -78.35 12.15
CA ILE A 67 -19.02 -77.02 12.03
C ILE A 67 -17.91 -76.00 11.78
N ALA A 68 -18.06 -75.11 10.81
CA ALA A 68 -17.15 -73.98 10.65
C ALA A 68 -17.79 -72.66 11.06
N LEU A 69 -17.06 -71.88 11.85
CA LEU A 69 -17.25 -70.44 12.02
C LEU A 69 -16.29 -69.76 11.04
N THR A 70 -16.83 -69.25 9.94
CA THR A 70 -16.04 -68.62 8.87
C THR A 70 -16.19 -67.11 8.93
N GLY A 71 -15.26 -66.35 8.41
CA GLY A 71 -15.26 -64.89 8.46
C GLY A 71 -13.86 -64.34 8.21
N THR A 72 -13.73 -63.07 7.85
CA THR A 72 -12.42 -62.41 7.68
C THR A 72 -11.54 -62.52 8.93
N TYR A 73 -10.23 -62.26 8.77
CA TYR A 73 -9.36 -62.15 9.94
C TYR A 73 -9.90 -61.08 10.90
N GLY A 74 -9.85 -61.33 12.21
CA GLY A 74 -10.39 -60.40 13.20
C GLY A 74 -11.92 -60.25 13.28
N SER A 75 -12.70 -60.99 12.50
CA SER A 75 -14.17 -60.85 12.46
C SER A 75 -14.92 -61.14 13.78
N GLY A 76 -14.23 -61.68 14.79
CA GLY A 76 -14.81 -61.94 16.13
C GLY A 76 -15.13 -63.42 16.41
N LYS A 77 -14.66 -64.36 15.58
CA LYS A 77 -14.87 -65.82 15.74
C LYS A 77 -14.56 -66.33 17.15
N SER A 78 -13.36 -66.07 17.67
CA SER A 78 -12.95 -66.48 19.03
C SER A 78 -13.78 -65.82 20.11
N THR A 79 -14.26 -64.59 19.89
CA THR A 79 -15.15 -63.87 20.80
C THR A 79 -16.50 -64.57 20.89
N ILE A 80 -17.08 -64.95 19.76
CA ILE A 80 -18.33 -65.74 19.70
C ILE A 80 -18.15 -67.08 20.45
N ILE A 81 -17.04 -67.79 20.21
CA ILE A 81 -16.74 -69.06 20.91
C ILE A 81 -16.67 -68.84 22.42
N LYS A 82 -15.98 -67.79 22.87
CA LYS A 82 -15.82 -67.47 24.29
C LYS A 82 -17.14 -67.06 24.93
N THR A 83 -17.95 -66.25 24.24
CA THR A 83 -19.30 -65.86 24.67
C THR A 83 -20.21 -67.09 24.78
N PHE A 84 -20.21 -67.98 23.78
CA PHE A 84 -20.99 -69.20 23.81
C PHE A 84 -20.62 -70.11 24.99
N LYS A 85 -19.32 -70.35 25.22
CA LYS A 85 -18.83 -71.17 26.36
C LYS A 85 -19.24 -70.59 27.71
N ASN A 86 -19.15 -69.27 27.88
CA ASN A 86 -19.49 -68.61 29.14
C ASN A 86 -21.01 -68.56 29.40
N ASN A 87 -21.80 -68.37 28.35
CA ASN A 87 -23.26 -68.27 28.45
C ASN A 87 -23.94 -69.63 28.57
N TYR A 88 -23.27 -70.71 28.12
CA TYR A 88 -23.82 -72.05 28.18
C TYR A 88 -23.79 -72.62 29.61
N LYS A 89 -24.97 -72.85 30.19
CA LYS A 89 -25.16 -73.36 31.56
C LYS A 89 -25.53 -74.86 31.63
N GLY A 90 -25.58 -75.56 30.51
CA GLY A 90 -25.90 -76.99 30.46
C GLY A 90 -24.76 -77.88 30.95
N ASN A 91 -25.08 -79.13 31.33
CA ASN A 91 -24.10 -80.12 31.75
C ASN A 91 -23.77 -81.16 30.68
N ASP A 92 -24.53 -81.19 29.58
CA ASP A 92 -24.43 -82.15 28.50
C ASP A 92 -23.29 -81.85 27.52
N LEU A 93 -22.87 -80.60 27.36
CA LEU A 93 -21.69 -80.24 26.56
C LEU A 93 -20.45 -80.04 27.43
N LYS A 94 -19.34 -80.65 27.01
CA LYS A 94 -18.01 -80.47 27.60
C LYS A 94 -17.02 -80.13 26.49
N PHE A 95 -16.40 -78.96 26.64
CA PHE A 95 -15.60 -78.32 25.60
C PHE A 95 -14.11 -78.64 25.75
N LEU A 96 -13.49 -79.13 24.69
CA LEU A 96 -12.04 -79.21 24.53
C LEU A 96 -11.59 -78.06 23.62
N ASN A 97 -10.49 -77.38 23.96
CA ASN A 97 -10.03 -76.21 23.21
C ASN A 97 -8.63 -76.49 22.66
N ILE A 98 -8.51 -76.42 21.35
CA ILE A 98 -7.26 -76.58 20.62
C ILE A 98 -7.00 -75.25 19.91
N SER A 99 -5.95 -74.52 20.30
CA SER A 99 -5.52 -73.26 19.69
C SER A 99 -4.04 -73.35 19.37
N LEU A 100 -3.71 -73.30 18.08
CA LEU A 100 -2.36 -73.50 17.60
C LEU A 100 -1.59 -72.16 17.59
N ALA A 101 -0.68 -71.99 18.53
CA ALA A 101 0.14 -70.78 18.66
C ALA A 101 1.53 -70.90 18.01
N SER A 102 1.78 -71.90 17.15
CA SER A 102 3.12 -72.12 16.58
C SER A 102 3.38 -71.15 15.43
N PHE A 103 4.38 -70.29 15.61
CA PHE A 103 4.85 -69.34 14.62
C PHE A 103 5.41 -70.07 13.39
N LYS A 104 5.08 -69.58 12.19
CA LYS A 104 5.90 -69.83 10.99
C LYS A 104 7.25 -69.15 11.27
N ASP A 105 8.34 -69.91 11.25
CA ASP A 105 9.65 -69.30 10.99
C ASP A 105 9.56 -68.59 9.63
N GLU A 106 10.16 -67.41 9.59
CA GLU A 106 10.04 -66.40 8.55
C GLU A 106 10.16 -66.93 7.11
N LYS A 107 9.55 -66.20 6.17
CA LYS A 107 9.77 -66.39 4.73
C LYS A 107 11.28 -66.53 4.46
N PRO A 108 11.73 -67.43 3.58
CA PRO A 108 13.14 -67.51 3.24
C PRO A 108 13.58 -66.15 2.69
N ASN A 109 14.58 -65.54 3.33
CA ASN A 109 15.24 -64.34 2.85
C ASN A 109 15.63 -64.52 1.38
N THR A 110 15.04 -63.71 0.49
CA THR A 110 15.38 -63.64 -0.93
C THR A 110 16.60 -62.76 -1.21
N ASN A 111 17.44 -62.51 -0.21
CA ASN A 111 18.62 -61.64 -0.31
C ASN A 111 19.94 -62.38 -0.08
N ASP A 112 20.10 -63.57 -0.66
CA ASP A 112 21.43 -64.09 -1.00
C ASP A 112 21.48 -64.40 -2.50
N LYS A 113 21.70 -63.36 -3.29
CA LYS A 113 22.33 -63.51 -4.60
C LYS A 113 23.81 -63.82 -4.34
N ASN A 114 24.12 -65.09 -4.11
CA ASN A 114 25.38 -65.75 -4.47
C ASN A 114 25.40 -67.16 -3.86
N THR A 115 24.93 -68.14 -4.61
CA THR A 115 25.63 -69.39 -4.93
C THR A 115 24.70 -70.31 -5.71
N ASP A 116 25.21 -70.86 -6.80
CA ASP A 116 24.57 -71.88 -7.62
C ASP A 116 24.36 -73.16 -6.80
N ASP A 117 23.11 -73.46 -6.44
CA ASP A 117 22.66 -74.84 -6.18
C ASP A 117 21.14 -74.94 -6.32
N LYS A 118 20.68 -74.99 -7.57
CA LYS A 118 19.33 -75.43 -7.93
C LYS A 118 19.33 -76.96 -7.98
N ASP A 119 18.84 -77.61 -6.92
CA ASP A 119 18.06 -78.87 -6.98
C ASP A 119 17.84 -79.48 -5.58
N LYS A 120 16.89 -78.94 -4.79
CA LYS A 120 16.15 -79.70 -3.76
C LYS A 120 14.69 -79.25 -3.71
N PRO A 121 13.70 -80.17 -3.72
CA PRO A 121 12.30 -79.86 -4.00
C PRO A 121 11.58 -79.29 -2.78
N ILE A 122 10.68 -78.35 -3.06
CA ILE A 122 9.74 -77.65 -2.15
C ILE A 122 8.83 -78.63 -1.36
N GLU A 123 8.65 -79.86 -1.83
CA GLU A 123 7.79 -80.88 -1.18
C GLU A 123 8.25 -81.31 0.23
N LYS A 124 9.55 -81.26 0.54
CA LYS A 124 10.06 -81.69 1.86
C LYS A 124 9.59 -80.78 3.01
N ASN A 125 9.42 -79.48 2.75
CA ASN A 125 9.03 -78.51 3.79
C ASN A 125 7.54 -78.59 4.13
N LYS A 126 6.68 -78.94 3.17
CA LYS A 126 5.22 -79.04 3.37
C LYS A 126 4.86 -80.21 4.30
N GLY A 127 5.46 -81.38 4.08
CA GLY A 127 5.27 -82.56 4.93
C GLY A 127 5.77 -82.36 6.36
N GLU A 128 6.91 -81.67 6.55
CA GLU A 128 7.42 -81.32 7.88
C GLU A 128 6.49 -80.34 8.63
N LEU A 129 5.97 -79.32 7.94
CA LEU A 129 5.01 -78.37 8.53
C LEU A 129 3.72 -79.09 8.97
N LEU A 130 3.16 -79.93 8.11
CA LEU A 130 1.95 -80.70 8.41
C LEU A 130 2.16 -81.62 9.61
N ASN A 131 3.30 -82.31 9.69
CA ASN A 131 3.68 -83.12 10.85
C ASN A 131 3.84 -82.30 12.13
N ARG A 132 4.38 -81.08 12.07
CA ARG A 132 4.47 -80.17 13.24
C ARG A 132 3.07 -79.76 13.71
N ILE A 133 2.17 -79.41 12.79
CA ILE A 133 0.78 -79.07 13.11
C ILE A 133 0.07 -80.26 13.77
N GLU A 134 0.16 -81.45 13.18
CA GLU A 134 -0.41 -82.68 13.72
C GLU A 134 0.12 -83.01 15.13
N THR A 135 1.42 -82.85 15.35
CA THR A 135 2.06 -83.05 16.65
C THR A 135 1.58 -82.03 17.69
N SER A 136 1.43 -80.76 17.30
CA SER A 136 0.92 -79.70 18.17
C SER A 136 -0.54 -79.96 18.58
N ILE A 137 -1.38 -80.42 17.64
CA ILE A 137 -2.77 -80.81 17.93
C ILE A 137 -2.80 -81.96 18.94
N LEU A 138 -1.99 -83.01 18.73
CA LEU A 138 -1.88 -84.12 19.68
C LEU A 138 -1.47 -83.63 21.07
N GLN A 139 -0.42 -82.81 21.15
CA GLN A 139 0.04 -82.27 22.42
C GLN A 139 -1.08 -81.51 23.13
N GLN A 140 -1.82 -80.65 22.44
CA GLN A 140 -2.90 -79.89 23.06
C GLN A 140 -4.05 -80.77 23.57
N ILE A 141 -4.39 -81.85 22.86
CA ILE A 141 -5.39 -82.81 23.33
C ILE A 141 -4.93 -83.46 24.65
N PHE A 142 -3.70 -83.99 24.72
CA PHE A 142 -3.25 -84.76 25.89
C PHE A 142 -2.76 -83.91 27.07
N TYR A 143 -2.21 -82.73 26.83
CA TYR A 143 -1.69 -81.85 27.89
C TYR A 143 -2.79 -81.05 28.59
N GLN A 144 -4.02 -81.03 28.07
CA GLN A 144 -5.15 -80.33 28.70
C GLN A 144 -5.74 -81.08 29.91
N GLU A 145 -5.48 -82.39 30.04
CA GLU A 145 -5.99 -83.21 31.15
C GLU A 145 -4.89 -83.72 32.06
N GLU A 146 -5.19 -83.95 33.34
CA GLU A 146 -4.21 -84.56 34.26
C GLU A 146 -3.93 -86.04 33.90
N ASP A 147 -2.67 -86.46 34.00
CA ASP A 147 -2.21 -87.87 33.88
C ASP A 147 -3.12 -88.90 34.60
N LYS A 148 -3.76 -88.51 35.71
CA LYS A 148 -4.63 -89.41 36.50
C LYS A 148 -5.91 -89.81 35.77
N LYS A 149 -6.43 -88.94 34.89
CA LYS A 149 -7.68 -89.16 34.13
C LYS A 149 -7.44 -90.00 32.88
N ILE A 150 -6.21 -90.00 32.36
CA ILE A 150 -5.76 -90.78 31.20
C ILE A 150 -4.53 -91.65 31.55
N PRO A 151 -4.64 -92.51 32.58
CA PRO A 151 -3.48 -93.17 33.20
C PRO A 151 -2.74 -94.15 32.28
N ASP A 152 -3.40 -94.66 31.24
CA ASP A 152 -2.86 -95.64 30.31
C ASP A 152 -2.37 -94.99 28.99
N SER A 153 -2.39 -93.65 28.90
CA SER A 153 -1.86 -92.97 27.72
C SER A 153 -0.33 -92.99 27.68
N ARG A 154 0.23 -93.01 26.47
CA ARG A 154 1.67 -92.89 26.22
C ARG A 154 2.21 -91.47 26.44
N PHE A 155 1.33 -90.45 26.37
CA PHE A 155 1.68 -89.06 26.59
C PHE A 155 1.68 -88.73 28.08
N LYS A 156 2.83 -88.91 28.75
CA LYS A 156 2.99 -88.66 30.19
C LYS A 156 3.47 -87.25 30.47
N GLN A 157 2.85 -86.57 31.43
CA GLN A 157 3.30 -85.27 31.93
C GLN A 157 4.35 -85.41 33.03
N ILE A 158 5.06 -84.32 33.30
CA ILE A 158 6.02 -84.26 34.42
C ILE A 158 5.25 -84.38 35.73
N LYS A 159 5.52 -85.46 36.48
CA LYS A 159 4.90 -85.70 37.79
C LYS A 159 5.64 -84.95 38.88
N SER A 160 5.00 -83.96 39.49
CA SER A 160 5.48 -83.38 40.74
C SER A 160 4.98 -84.20 41.93
N TYR A 161 5.89 -84.57 42.84
CA TYR A 161 5.55 -85.24 44.10
C TYR A 161 5.62 -84.22 45.23
N SER A 162 4.58 -84.13 46.06
CA SER A 162 4.65 -83.26 47.24
C SER A 162 5.64 -83.83 48.27
N ASN A 163 6.39 -82.97 48.96
CA ASN A 163 7.37 -83.38 49.98
C ASN A 163 6.75 -84.30 51.04
N ARG A 164 5.48 -84.07 51.41
CA ARG A 164 4.72 -84.93 52.35
C ARG A 164 4.53 -86.35 51.80
N LYS A 165 4.22 -86.49 50.51
CA LYS A 165 4.02 -87.79 49.87
C LYS A 165 5.33 -88.55 49.72
N LEU A 166 6.42 -87.86 49.38
CA LEU A 166 7.77 -88.45 49.35
C LEU A 166 8.20 -88.95 50.73
N PHE A 167 8.02 -88.11 51.76
CA PHE A 167 8.33 -88.48 53.15
C PHE A 167 7.54 -89.70 53.62
N PHE A 168 6.23 -89.76 53.32
CA PHE A 168 5.39 -90.91 53.67
C PHE A 168 5.85 -92.20 52.98
N ILE A 169 6.12 -92.14 51.66
CA ILE A 169 6.60 -93.31 50.90
C ILE A 169 7.96 -93.77 51.41
N ALA A 170 8.90 -92.85 51.66
CA ALA A 170 10.22 -93.16 52.20
C ALA A 170 10.12 -93.82 53.59
N SER A 171 9.23 -93.30 54.46
CA SER A 171 8.97 -93.87 55.77
C SER A 171 8.40 -95.29 55.69
N CYS A 172 7.42 -95.54 54.80
CA CYS A 172 6.89 -96.89 54.58
C CYS A 172 7.94 -97.88 54.08
N ILE A 173 8.83 -97.46 53.17
CA ILE A 173 9.93 -98.30 52.66
C ILE A 173 10.92 -98.61 53.79
N LEU A 174 11.27 -97.61 54.61
CA LEU A 174 12.15 -97.80 55.76
C LEU A 174 11.54 -98.79 56.77
N LEU A 175 10.27 -98.63 57.12
CA LEU A 175 9.55 -99.55 58.00
C LEU A 175 9.49 -100.96 57.42
N PHE A 176 9.30 -101.09 56.10
CA PHE A 176 9.31 -102.39 55.42
C PHE A 176 10.68 -103.06 55.51
N LEU A 177 11.77 -102.32 55.29
CA LEU A 177 13.13 -102.84 55.46
C LEU A 177 13.44 -103.24 56.91
N ILE A 178 13.01 -102.44 57.89
CA ILE A 178 13.15 -102.76 59.32
C ILE A 178 12.38 -104.03 59.66
N ALA A 179 11.14 -104.17 59.18
CA ALA A 179 10.34 -105.38 59.35
C ALA A 179 11.03 -106.60 58.73
N LEU A 180 11.59 -106.45 57.53
CA LEU A 180 12.33 -107.50 56.81
C LEU A 180 13.59 -107.95 57.55
N LEU A 181 14.37 -106.98 58.07
CA LEU A 181 15.55 -107.25 58.89
C LEU A 181 15.18 -107.94 60.20
N ASN A 182 14.10 -107.51 60.85
CA ASN A 182 13.61 -108.13 62.07
C ASN A 182 13.01 -109.52 61.83
N TYR A 183 12.51 -109.82 60.63
CA TYR A 183 12.07 -111.17 60.27
C TYR A 183 13.25 -112.15 60.19
N PHE A 184 14.34 -111.78 59.50
CA PHE A 184 15.54 -112.62 59.39
C PHE A 184 16.39 -112.67 60.67
N LYS A 185 16.30 -111.64 61.52
CA LYS A 185 16.93 -111.59 62.85
C LYS A 185 15.90 -111.20 63.92
N PRO A 186 15.12 -112.17 64.46
CA PRO A 186 14.01 -111.89 65.37
C PRO A 186 14.39 -111.20 66.69
N TYR A 187 15.66 -111.28 67.10
CA TYR A 187 16.18 -110.59 68.30
C TYR A 187 16.79 -109.21 68.02
N LEU A 188 16.73 -108.70 66.78
CA LEU A 188 17.38 -107.43 66.42
C LEU A 188 16.73 -106.25 67.15
N ILE A 189 15.40 -106.20 67.25
CA ILE A 189 14.70 -105.18 68.06
C ILE A 189 15.04 -105.32 69.55
N GLN A 190 15.11 -106.55 70.06
CA GLN A 190 15.50 -106.82 71.46
C GLN A 190 16.93 -106.36 71.75
N SER A 191 17.82 -106.42 70.77
CA SER A 191 19.22 -105.98 70.89
C SER A 191 19.39 -104.45 70.91
N ILE A 192 18.40 -103.70 70.41
CA ILE A 192 18.39 -102.23 70.38
C ILE A 192 17.77 -101.66 71.66
N PHE A 193 16.67 -102.24 72.15
CA PHE A 193 16.00 -101.83 73.40
C PHE A 193 16.51 -102.61 74.63
N LYS A 194 17.84 -102.68 74.81
CA LYS A 194 18.46 -103.46 75.92
C LYS A 194 18.00 -103.00 77.31
N ASP A 195 17.74 -101.71 77.47
CA ASP A 195 17.37 -101.12 78.77
C ASP A 195 15.90 -101.34 79.15
N TYR A 196 15.06 -101.79 78.20
CA TYR A 196 13.64 -102.11 78.41
C TYR A 196 13.25 -103.36 77.61
N PRO A 197 13.50 -104.57 78.14
CA PRO A 197 13.18 -105.81 77.42
C PRO A 197 11.67 -105.95 77.23
N LEU A 198 11.23 -106.02 75.97
CA LEU A 198 9.85 -106.32 75.60
C LEU A 198 9.46 -107.73 76.08
N SER A 199 8.19 -107.89 76.48
CA SER A 199 7.68 -109.20 76.90
C SER A 199 7.68 -110.21 75.75
N THR A 200 7.80 -111.50 76.05
CA THR A 200 7.79 -112.57 75.03
C THR A 200 6.51 -112.57 74.19
N THR A 201 5.37 -112.22 74.78
CA THR A 201 4.09 -112.04 74.08
C THR A 201 4.12 -110.84 73.12
N THR A 202 4.70 -109.70 73.51
CA THR A 202 4.81 -108.55 72.61
C THR A 202 5.78 -108.81 71.46
N CYS A 203 6.90 -109.51 71.70
CA CYS A 203 7.82 -109.91 70.63
C CYS A 203 7.16 -110.87 69.61
N ASN A 204 6.36 -111.83 70.06
CA ASN A 204 5.63 -112.73 69.17
C ASN A 204 4.58 -111.98 68.34
N ILE A 205 3.80 -111.09 68.97
CA ILE A 205 2.83 -110.24 68.26
C ILE A 205 3.53 -109.35 67.22
N LEU A 206 4.66 -108.71 67.59
CA LEU A 206 5.49 -107.92 66.67
C LEU A 206 6.04 -108.77 65.52
N HIS A 207 6.44 -110.02 65.78
CA HIS A 207 6.95 -110.91 64.74
C HIS A 207 5.86 -111.27 63.72
N TYR A 208 4.68 -111.69 64.16
CA TYR A 208 3.55 -111.96 63.26
C TYR A 208 3.03 -110.71 62.55
N ALA A 209 3.01 -109.56 63.23
CA ALA A 209 2.66 -108.27 62.62
C ALA A 209 3.66 -107.87 61.51
N ASN A 210 4.97 -108.09 61.73
CA ASN A 210 5.99 -107.86 60.70
C ASN A 210 5.81 -108.79 59.49
N ILE A 211 5.43 -110.06 59.70
CA ILE A 211 5.13 -110.98 58.58
C ILE A 211 3.96 -110.44 57.74
N ILE A 212 2.87 -110.01 58.37
CA ILE A 212 1.72 -109.42 57.68
C ILE A 212 2.14 -108.14 56.94
N PHE A 213 2.95 -107.29 57.58
CA PHE A 213 3.44 -106.06 56.97
C PHE A 213 4.37 -106.33 55.77
N ILE A 214 5.21 -107.36 55.84
CA ILE A 214 6.06 -107.81 54.74
C ILE A 214 5.20 -108.34 53.59
N PHE A 215 4.20 -109.18 53.86
CA PHE A 215 3.28 -109.66 52.82
C PHE A 215 2.51 -108.52 52.16
N SER A 216 2.02 -107.55 52.94
CA SER A 216 1.36 -106.35 52.43
C SER A 216 2.30 -105.50 51.58
N GLY A 217 3.56 -105.34 52.00
CA GLY A 217 4.59 -104.64 51.26
C GLY A 217 4.93 -105.32 49.93
N PHE A 218 5.10 -106.65 49.91
CA PHE A 218 5.30 -107.42 48.68
C PHE A 218 4.08 -107.35 47.75
N PHE A 219 2.86 -107.45 48.29
CA PHE A 219 1.64 -107.28 47.50
C PHE A 219 1.56 -105.89 46.86
N PHE A 220 1.88 -104.83 47.62
CA PHE A 220 1.94 -103.46 47.11
C PHE A 220 3.01 -103.31 46.00
N LEU A 221 4.19 -103.91 46.18
CA LEU A 221 5.24 -103.95 45.17
C LEU A 221 4.76 -104.66 43.90
N ILE A 222 4.14 -105.84 44.01
CA ILE A 222 3.60 -106.60 42.87
C ILE A 222 2.50 -105.80 42.16
N TYR A 223 1.53 -105.24 42.91
CA TYR A 223 0.46 -104.41 42.36
C TYR A 223 1.00 -103.19 41.60
N LYS A 224 2.03 -102.53 42.13
CA LYS A 224 2.72 -101.44 41.45
C LYS A 224 3.50 -101.91 40.22
N SER A 225 4.17 -103.06 40.30
CA SER A 225 4.95 -103.64 39.22
C SER A 225 4.09 -104.04 38.02
N ILE A 226 2.87 -104.55 38.21
CA ILE A 226 1.96 -104.88 37.10
C ILE A 226 1.72 -103.67 36.17
N ARG A 227 1.53 -102.47 36.74
CA ARG A 227 1.37 -101.23 35.97
C ARG A 227 2.67 -100.72 35.33
N VAL A 228 3.83 -101.07 35.91
CA VAL A 228 5.14 -100.74 35.32
C VAL A 228 5.43 -101.68 34.15
N PHE A 229 5.18 -102.98 34.30
CA PHE A 229 5.33 -103.97 33.23
C PHE A 229 4.41 -103.70 32.04
N SER A 230 3.16 -103.26 32.27
CA SER A 230 2.27 -102.85 31.19
C SER A 230 2.69 -101.53 30.50
N ALA A 231 3.58 -100.75 31.11
CA ALA A 231 4.08 -99.48 30.59
C ALA A 231 5.48 -99.58 29.97
N ILE A 232 6.16 -100.74 30.07
CA ILE A 232 7.42 -101.02 29.37
C ILE A 232 7.06 -101.47 27.95
N THR A 233 6.84 -100.50 27.07
CA THR A 233 6.99 -100.71 25.63
C THR A 233 8.44 -100.42 25.26
N ILE A 234 9.08 -101.37 24.58
CA ILE A 234 10.48 -101.30 24.15
C ILE A 234 10.62 -100.16 23.13
N ASN A 235 10.99 -98.98 23.59
CA ASN A 235 11.38 -97.89 22.71
C ASN A 235 12.78 -98.18 22.16
N LYS A 236 12.83 -98.64 20.91
CA LYS A 236 13.98 -98.57 19.97
C LYS A 236 15.35 -98.94 20.57
N LEU A 237 15.68 -100.24 20.54
CA LEU A 237 17.06 -100.66 20.31
C LEU A 237 17.41 -100.32 18.85
N LYS A 238 18.26 -99.32 18.63
CA LYS A 238 18.83 -99.05 17.30
C LYS A 238 19.72 -100.23 16.90
N PHE A 239 19.18 -101.13 16.08
CA PHE A 239 19.98 -102.04 15.26
C PHE A 239 20.07 -101.48 13.84
N GLN A 240 21.28 -101.50 13.29
CA GLN A 240 21.59 -101.04 11.94
C GLN A 240 20.71 -101.72 10.89
N ASN A 241 20.02 -100.88 10.12
CA ASN A 241 19.57 -101.03 8.73
C ASN A 241 19.19 -102.46 8.26
N ALA A 242 17.92 -102.82 8.47
CA ALA A 242 17.10 -103.55 7.47
C ALA A 242 15.66 -103.69 7.99
N GLU A 243 14.75 -102.82 7.55
CA GLU A 243 13.32 -103.15 7.50
C GLU A 243 12.85 -102.99 6.06
N ILE A 244 12.73 -104.13 5.37
CA ILE A 244 11.92 -104.28 4.16
C ILE A 244 10.56 -104.79 4.62
N GLY A 245 9.50 -104.05 4.30
CA GLY A 245 8.14 -104.44 4.64
C GLY A 245 7.10 -103.36 4.31
N LEU A 246 6.79 -103.23 3.01
CA LEU A 246 5.57 -102.67 2.42
C LEU A 246 5.33 -101.16 2.54
N GLY A 247 5.63 -100.46 1.44
CA GLY A 247 4.99 -99.21 1.03
C GLY A 247 5.81 -97.96 1.29
N GLU A 248 6.69 -97.61 0.35
CA GLU A 248 7.16 -96.25 0.17
C GLU A 248 5.97 -95.34 -0.15
N SER A 249 5.53 -94.56 0.83
CA SER A 249 4.90 -93.27 0.58
C SER A 249 5.35 -92.28 1.64
N ALA A 250 5.89 -91.16 1.17
CA ALA A 250 6.06 -89.97 1.97
C ALA A 250 4.72 -89.61 2.65
N ASN A 251 4.79 -89.17 3.91
CA ASN A 251 3.70 -88.69 4.76
C ASN A 251 2.85 -89.76 5.48
N LYS A 252 3.46 -90.50 6.43
CA LYS A 252 2.69 -91.13 7.52
C LYS A 252 2.17 -90.05 8.47
N SER A 253 0.86 -89.74 8.40
CA SER A 253 0.18 -88.84 9.35
C SER A 253 0.39 -89.32 10.80
N ILE A 254 0.96 -88.45 11.62
CA ILE A 254 1.22 -88.62 13.06
C ILE A 254 -0.10 -88.76 13.82
N LEU A 255 -1.13 -87.97 13.46
CA LEU A 255 -2.45 -88.09 14.07
C LEU A 255 -3.05 -89.50 13.85
N ASN A 256 -2.92 -90.03 12.64
CA ASN A 256 -3.38 -91.39 12.33
C ASN A 256 -2.56 -92.47 13.05
N HIS A 257 -1.23 -92.25 13.20
CA HIS A 257 -0.39 -93.17 13.96
C HIS A 257 -0.79 -93.27 15.44
N HIS A 258 -1.28 -92.17 16.02
CA HIS A 258 -1.73 -92.08 17.41
C HIS A 258 -3.27 -92.09 17.56
N LEU A 259 -4.01 -92.59 16.57
CA LEU A 259 -5.48 -92.62 16.60
C LEU A 259 -6.02 -93.43 17.78
N ASP A 260 -5.35 -94.53 18.17
CA ASP A 260 -5.71 -95.36 19.32
C ASP A 260 -5.65 -94.56 20.63
N GLU A 261 -4.64 -93.72 20.79
CA GLU A 261 -4.51 -92.78 21.92
C GLU A 261 -5.62 -91.74 21.90
N ILE A 262 -5.94 -91.14 20.75
CA ILE A 262 -7.03 -90.13 20.64
C ILE A 262 -8.37 -90.79 20.98
N ILE A 263 -8.65 -91.99 20.46
CA ILE A 263 -9.85 -92.76 20.80
C ILE A 263 -9.87 -93.07 22.31
N TYR A 264 -8.74 -93.46 22.89
CA TYR A 264 -8.63 -93.70 24.34
C TYR A 264 -8.95 -92.44 25.14
N PHE A 265 -8.36 -91.29 24.78
CA PHE A 265 -8.59 -89.99 25.40
C PHE A 265 -10.10 -89.69 25.44
N PHE A 266 -10.76 -89.63 24.29
CA PHE A 266 -12.20 -89.34 24.21
C PHE A 266 -13.08 -90.44 24.83
N SER A 267 -12.60 -91.68 24.96
CA SER A 267 -13.34 -92.72 25.69
C SER A 267 -13.37 -92.47 27.20
N LYS A 268 -12.26 -91.97 27.77
CA LYS A 268 -12.07 -91.75 29.22
C LYS A 268 -12.47 -90.35 29.68
N THR A 269 -12.38 -89.34 28.83
CA THR A 269 -12.77 -87.96 29.14
C THR A 269 -14.24 -87.68 28.81
N PRO A 270 -14.87 -86.66 29.41
CA PRO A 270 -16.27 -86.32 29.11
C PRO A 270 -16.45 -85.41 27.88
N TYR A 271 -15.36 -84.96 27.23
CA TYR A 271 -15.41 -84.05 26.10
C TYR A 271 -16.23 -84.58 24.92
N ASN A 272 -17.08 -83.72 24.37
CA ASN A 272 -17.91 -84.03 23.21
C ASN A 272 -18.03 -82.86 22.21
N VAL A 273 -17.48 -81.69 22.52
CA VAL A 273 -17.34 -80.58 21.57
C VAL A 273 -15.90 -80.12 21.60
N VAL A 274 -15.26 -80.07 20.44
CA VAL A 274 -13.86 -79.67 20.27
C VAL A 274 -13.82 -78.39 19.46
N PHE A 275 -13.34 -77.30 20.06
CA PHE A 275 -13.07 -76.06 19.34
C PHE A 275 -11.63 -76.06 18.85
N ILE A 276 -11.45 -75.80 17.56
CA ILE A 276 -10.16 -75.75 16.88
C ILE A 276 -10.00 -74.33 16.30
N GLU A 277 -9.05 -73.58 16.86
CA GLU A 277 -8.78 -72.17 16.54
C GLU A 277 -7.36 -72.02 15.97
N ASP A 278 -7.13 -70.96 15.19
CA ASP A 278 -5.84 -70.56 14.59
C ASP A 278 -5.21 -71.58 13.61
N LEU A 279 -5.97 -72.57 13.15
CA LEU A 279 -5.52 -73.55 12.16
C LEU A 279 -5.34 -72.94 10.76
N ASP A 280 -6.03 -71.84 10.48
CA ASP A 280 -6.02 -71.12 9.22
C ASP A 280 -4.74 -70.33 8.92
N ARG A 281 -3.92 -70.02 9.94
CA ARG A 281 -2.63 -69.34 9.80
C ARG A 281 -1.60 -70.12 8.98
N PHE A 282 -1.75 -71.45 8.93
CA PHE A 282 -0.82 -72.32 8.22
C PHE A 282 -1.07 -72.36 6.71
N GLN A 283 -2.27 -71.95 6.24
CA GLN A 283 -2.70 -72.02 4.83
C GLN A 283 -2.64 -73.44 4.22
N GLU A 284 -2.75 -74.46 5.06
CA GLU A 284 -2.72 -75.86 4.65
C GLU A 284 -4.11 -76.47 4.79
N THR A 285 -4.76 -76.81 3.67
CA THR A 285 -6.12 -77.41 3.70
C THR A 285 -6.11 -78.91 4.03
N GLU A 286 -4.99 -79.59 3.81
CA GLU A 286 -4.84 -81.05 4.02
C GLU A 286 -5.09 -81.49 5.47
N ILE A 287 -4.75 -80.66 6.45
CA ILE A 287 -4.98 -80.94 7.88
C ILE A 287 -6.47 -81.03 8.22
N PHE A 288 -7.34 -80.28 7.53
CA PHE A 288 -8.78 -80.33 7.73
C PHE A 288 -9.36 -81.68 7.28
N THR A 289 -8.83 -82.25 6.20
CA THR A 289 -9.18 -83.61 5.76
C THR A 289 -8.85 -84.63 6.84
N LYS A 290 -7.64 -84.55 7.44
CA LYS A 290 -7.21 -85.45 8.52
C LYS A 290 -8.05 -85.31 9.78
N LEU A 291 -8.37 -84.08 10.19
CA LEU A 291 -9.25 -83.84 11.34
C LEU A 291 -10.68 -84.33 11.11
N ARG A 292 -11.22 -84.17 9.89
CA ARG A 292 -12.52 -84.73 9.50
C ARG A 292 -12.50 -86.27 9.54
N GLU A 293 -11.45 -86.90 9.01
CA GLU A 293 -11.24 -88.37 9.10
C GLU A 293 -11.23 -88.85 10.56
N ILE A 294 -10.47 -88.17 11.43
CA ILE A 294 -10.39 -88.50 12.86
C ILE A 294 -11.75 -88.36 13.54
N ASN A 295 -12.46 -87.25 13.32
CA ASN A 295 -13.78 -87.03 13.91
C ASN A 295 -14.79 -88.10 13.47
N LEU A 296 -14.73 -88.51 12.20
CA LEU A 296 -15.52 -89.61 11.67
C LEU A 296 -15.17 -90.95 12.35
N LEU A 297 -13.89 -91.26 12.52
CA LEU A 297 -13.43 -92.47 13.20
C LEU A 297 -13.80 -92.48 14.70
N LEU A 298 -13.72 -91.33 15.37
CA LEU A 298 -14.15 -91.17 16.76
C LEU A 298 -15.64 -91.46 16.92
N ASN A 299 -16.48 -90.94 16.03
CA ASN A 299 -17.93 -91.15 16.06
C ASN A 299 -18.36 -92.57 15.66
N LYS A 300 -17.57 -93.27 14.81
CA LYS A 300 -17.81 -94.69 14.47
C LYS A 300 -17.28 -95.68 15.53
N SER A 301 -16.39 -95.24 16.42
CA SER A 301 -15.75 -96.12 17.41
C SER A 301 -16.71 -96.50 18.54
N LYS A 302 -16.98 -97.81 18.68
CA LYS A 302 -17.78 -98.37 19.79
C LYS A 302 -17.20 -98.05 21.17
N LYS A 303 -15.88 -97.84 21.28
CA LYS A 303 -15.20 -97.51 22.55
C LYS A 303 -15.64 -96.16 23.13
N ILE A 304 -16.16 -95.26 22.29
CA ILE A 304 -16.56 -93.89 22.68
C ILE A 304 -18.02 -93.82 23.15
N LYS A 305 -18.76 -94.94 23.15
CA LYS A 305 -20.14 -95.04 23.68
C LYS A 305 -21.12 -94.01 23.07
N ASN A 306 -20.99 -93.72 21.77
CA ASN A 306 -21.87 -92.80 21.03
C ASN A 306 -21.99 -91.38 21.63
N LYS A 307 -20.90 -90.81 22.14
CA LYS A 307 -20.86 -89.43 22.67
C LYS A 307 -21.23 -88.33 21.66
N ASN A 308 -21.26 -88.64 20.35
CA ASN A 308 -21.56 -87.69 19.27
C ASN A 308 -20.65 -86.46 19.34
N ILE A 309 -19.38 -86.67 19.04
CA ILE A 309 -18.34 -85.65 19.12
C ILE A 309 -18.47 -84.70 17.93
N VAL A 310 -18.42 -83.40 18.20
CA VAL A 310 -18.49 -82.34 17.18
C VAL A 310 -17.21 -81.53 17.20
N PHE A 311 -16.60 -81.32 16.04
CA PHE A 311 -15.45 -80.44 15.86
C PHE A 311 -15.96 -79.10 15.28
N ILE A 312 -15.58 -78.01 15.93
CA ILE A 312 -15.96 -76.65 15.54
C ILE A 312 -14.68 -75.89 15.20
N TYR A 313 -14.58 -75.43 13.95
CA TYR A 313 -13.40 -74.82 13.39
C TYR A 313 -13.61 -73.30 13.25
N ALA A 314 -12.72 -72.49 13.83
CA ALA A 314 -12.67 -71.06 13.55
C ALA A 314 -11.64 -70.81 12.45
N VAL A 315 -12.10 -70.40 11.26
CA VAL A 315 -11.26 -70.29 10.06
C VAL A 315 -11.55 -69.02 9.27
N ARG A 316 -10.59 -68.55 8.47
CA ARG A 316 -10.82 -67.46 7.50
C ARG A 316 -11.61 -67.93 6.29
N ASP A 317 -12.38 -67.03 5.69
CA ASP A 317 -13.14 -67.30 4.45
C ASP A 317 -12.22 -67.57 3.24
N ASP A 318 -11.08 -66.87 3.17
CA ASP A 318 -10.11 -66.89 2.06
C ASP A 318 -9.17 -68.12 2.05
N MET A 319 -9.25 -68.97 3.07
CA MET A 319 -8.37 -70.14 3.20
C MET A 319 -8.76 -71.29 2.26
N PHE A 320 -10.03 -71.35 1.83
CA PHE A 320 -10.53 -72.40 0.94
C PHE A 320 -10.85 -71.81 -0.43
N SER A 321 -10.55 -72.56 -1.50
CA SER A 321 -11.11 -72.23 -2.82
C SER A 321 -12.62 -72.54 -2.84
N ASP A 322 -13.43 -71.78 -3.60
CA ASP A 322 -14.89 -71.64 -3.40
C ASP A 322 -15.69 -72.94 -3.14
N ASN A 323 -15.30 -74.06 -3.74
CA ASN A 323 -16.00 -75.34 -3.63
C ASN A 323 -15.44 -76.31 -2.56
N GLU A 324 -14.32 -75.98 -1.91
CA GLU A 324 -13.66 -76.87 -0.95
C GLU A 324 -14.33 -76.84 0.43
N ARG A 325 -14.71 -75.66 0.94
CA ARG A 325 -15.29 -75.50 2.28
C ARG A 325 -16.58 -76.30 2.51
N ILE A 326 -17.44 -76.39 1.48
CA ILE A 326 -18.70 -77.15 1.55
C ILE A 326 -18.51 -78.67 1.55
N LYS A 327 -17.32 -79.16 1.14
CA LYS A 327 -16.96 -80.58 1.23
C LYS A 327 -16.47 -80.95 2.63
N PHE A 328 -15.90 -79.99 3.36
CA PHE A 328 -15.27 -80.21 4.66
C PHE A 328 -16.20 -80.06 5.85
N PHE A 329 -17.19 -79.17 5.78
CA PHE A 329 -18.05 -78.85 6.92
C PHE A 329 -19.49 -79.26 6.65
N ASP A 330 -20.14 -79.81 7.68
CA ASP A 330 -21.53 -80.24 7.64
C ASP A 330 -22.47 -79.05 7.97
N PHE A 331 -21.95 -78.00 8.60
CA PHE A 331 -22.65 -76.73 8.84
C PHE A 331 -21.66 -75.56 8.88
N ILE A 332 -22.00 -74.44 8.23
CA ILE A 332 -21.15 -73.25 8.15
C ILE A 332 -21.93 -72.05 8.72
N ILE A 333 -21.30 -71.33 9.65
CA ILE A 333 -21.82 -70.12 10.27
C ILE A 333 -20.92 -68.94 9.83
N PRO A 334 -21.41 -68.05 8.94
CA PRO A 334 -20.65 -66.89 8.51
C PRO A 334 -20.67 -65.80 9.58
N VAL A 335 -19.50 -65.41 10.07
CA VAL A 335 -19.28 -64.36 11.07
C VAL A 335 -19.02 -63.04 10.36
N ILE A 336 -19.96 -62.11 10.52
CA ILE A 336 -19.89 -60.75 9.98
C ILE A 336 -18.92 -59.96 10.87
N PRO A 337 -17.88 -59.32 10.29
CA PRO A 337 -16.93 -58.58 11.10
C PRO A 337 -17.61 -57.38 11.77
N ARG A 338 -17.30 -57.18 13.05
CA ARG A 338 -17.83 -56.05 13.83
C ARG A 338 -17.37 -54.69 13.29
N ILE A 339 -16.16 -54.64 12.75
CA ILE A 339 -15.60 -53.48 12.08
C ILE A 339 -15.28 -53.84 10.64
N ASN A 340 -15.52 -52.91 9.74
CA ASN A 340 -15.11 -52.92 8.35
C ASN A 340 -14.79 -51.48 7.95
N SER A 341 -14.23 -51.29 6.75
CA SER A 341 -13.84 -49.97 6.25
C SER A 341 -15.00 -48.95 6.18
N SER A 342 -16.26 -49.39 6.21
CA SER A 342 -17.44 -48.51 6.13
C SER A 342 -18.01 -48.09 7.49
N ASN A 343 -17.70 -48.81 8.58
CA ASN A 343 -18.24 -48.52 9.91
C ASN A 343 -17.18 -48.22 10.97
N SER A 344 -15.89 -48.36 10.62
CA SER A 344 -14.75 -48.02 11.47
C SER A 344 -14.78 -46.57 11.93
N ASN A 345 -15.24 -45.65 11.07
CA ASN A 345 -15.45 -44.24 11.38
C ASN A 345 -16.31 -44.04 12.63
N ALA A 346 -17.55 -44.55 12.62
CA ALA A 346 -18.49 -44.40 13.74
C ALA A 346 -17.92 -44.96 15.06
N ILE A 347 -17.17 -46.06 15.01
CA ILE A 347 -16.55 -46.66 16.19
C ILE A 347 -15.40 -45.78 16.72
N LEU A 348 -14.58 -45.21 15.83
CA LEU A 348 -13.48 -44.33 16.20
C LEU A 348 -14.00 -42.98 16.74
N LEU A 349 -15.05 -42.40 16.15
CA LEU A 349 -15.74 -41.21 16.68
C LEU A 349 -16.23 -41.45 18.12
N THR A 350 -16.95 -42.55 18.33
CA THR A 350 -17.46 -42.91 19.66
C THR A 350 -16.32 -43.08 20.69
N LYS A 351 -15.17 -43.62 20.27
CA LYS A 351 -13.98 -43.70 21.14
C LYS A 351 -13.32 -42.34 21.38
N ASN A 352 -13.26 -41.48 20.36
CA ASN A 352 -12.69 -40.13 20.47
C ASN A 352 -13.44 -39.30 21.52
N GLU A 353 -14.77 -39.36 21.50
CA GLU A 353 -15.65 -38.69 22.48
C GLU A 353 -15.49 -39.28 23.88
N ASN A 354 -15.54 -40.62 24.02
CA ASN A 354 -15.49 -41.26 25.34
C ASN A 354 -14.13 -41.08 26.04
N CYS A 355 -13.03 -41.08 25.28
CA CYS A 355 -11.67 -41.01 25.82
C CYS A 355 -11.04 -39.60 25.70
N ASN A 356 -11.78 -38.60 25.18
CA ASN A 356 -11.28 -37.24 24.91
C ASN A 356 -9.93 -37.23 24.17
N TYR A 357 -9.83 -37.99 23.07
CA TYR A 357 -8.58 -38.06 22.31
C TYR A 357 -8.23 -36.72 21.64
N GLY A 358 -9.23 -35.90 21.32
CA GLY A 358 -9.05 -34.58 20.71
C GLY A 358 -8.69 -34.66 19.23
N LEU A 359 -9.12 -35.74 18.57
CA LEU A 359 -8.97 -35.92 17.12
C LEU A 359 -10.07 -35.15 16.39
N THR A 360 -9.76 -34.61 15.21
CA THR A 360 -10.78 -33.93 14.38
C THR A 360 -11.65 -34.92 13.60
N ASP A 361 -12.91 -34.58 13.38
CA ASP A 361 -13.86 -35.45 12.68
C ASP A 361 -13.41 -35.73 11.22
N ASN A 362 -12.89 -34.71 10.53
CA ASN A 362 -12.33 -34.85 9.17
C ASN A 362 -11.15 -35.83 9.14
N PHE A 363 -10.25 -35.76 10.13
CA PHE A 363 -9.14 -36.71 10.24
C PHE A 363 -9.65 -38.15 10.48
N ILE A 364 -10.67 -38.30 11.33
CA ILE A 364 -11.26 -39.62 11.59
C ILE A 364 -11.90 -40.19 10.32
N GLU A 365 -12.61 -39.38 9.54
CA GLU A 365 -13.15 -39.76 8.23
C GLU A 365 -12.04 -40.26 7.29
N ASP A 366 -10.96 -39.49 7.16
CA ASP A 366 -9.82 -39.82 6.30
C ASP A 366 -9.10 -41.12 6.70
N ILE A 367 -8.85 -41.33 8.01
CA ILE A 367 -8.01 -42.44 8.49
C ILE A 367 -8.81 -43.74 8.67
N SER A 368 -10.09 -43.64 9.03
CA SER A 368 -10.87 -44.80 9.48
C SER A 368 -11.07 -45.85 8.40
N PHE A 369 -11.15 -45.45 7.12
CA PHE A 369 -11.29 -46.37 5.99
C PHE A 369 -10.16 -47.42 5.94
N PHE A 370 -8.97 -47.08 6.43
CA PHE A 370 -7.79 -47.94 6.44
C PHE A 370 -7.68 -48.84 7.67
N ILE A 371 -8.60 -48.70 8.63
CA ILE A 371 -8.65 -49.50 9.86
C ILE A 371 -9.83 -50.46 9.78
N ASP A 372 -9.60 -51.64 9.20
CA ASP A 372 -10.62 -52.64 8.90
C ASP A 372 -10.71 -53.79 9.93
N ASP A 373 -9.85 -53.78 10.96
CA ASP A 373 -9.75 -54.81 11.99
C ASP A 373 -9.85 -54.23 13.42
N MET A 374 -10.62 -54.88 14.30
CA MET A 374 -10.88 -54.38 15.65
C MET A 374 -9.65 -54.45 16.55
N ARG A 375 -8.80 -55.48 16.39
CA ARG A 375 -7.53 -55.59 17.12
C ARG A 375 -6.57 -54.50 16.67
N LEU A 376 -6.50 -54.24 15.37
CA LEU A 376 -5.72 -53.13 14.82
C LEU A 376 -6.17 -51.80 15.43
N LEU A 377 -7.48 -51.50 15.39
CA LEU A 377 -8.04 -50.30 16.00
C LEU A 377 -7.70 -50.20 17.50
N HIS A 378 -7.87 -51.30 18.26
CA HIS A 378 -7.54 -51.31 19.69
C HIS A 378 -6.06 -51.06 19.93
N ASN A 379 -5.17 -51.65 19.14
CA ASN A 379 -3.73 -51.45 19.30
C ASN A 379 -3.33 -50.00 18.98
N ILE A 380 -3.85 -49.44 17.88
CA ILE A 380 -3.66 -48.02 17.52
C ILE A 380 -4.12 -47.12 18.67
N THR A 381 -5.33 -47.31 19.20
CA THR A 381 -5.84 -46.46 20.30
C THR A 381 -5.03 -46.62 21.59
N ASN A 382 -4.57 -47.83 21.90
CA ASN A 382 -3.73 -48.08 23.08
C ASN A 382 -2.36 -47.40 22.96
N GLU A 383 -1.72 -47.51 21.80
CA GLU A 383 -0.43 -46.87 21.54
C GLU A 383 -0.57 -45.36 21.53
N PHE A 384 -1.59 -44.81 20.86
CA PHE A 384 -1.88 -43.39 20.86
C PHE A 384 -2.05 -42.82 22.28
N TYR A 385 -2.86 -43.49 23.11
CA TYR A 385 -3.07 -43.10 24.51
C TYR A 385 -1.75 -43.10 25.30
N LEU A 386 -0.91 -44.12 25.12
CA LEU A 386 0.39 -44.21 25.78
C LEU A 386 1.35 -43.10 25.34
N TYR A 387 1.41 -42.80 24.04
CA TYR A 387 2.24 -41.71 23.51
C TYR A 387 1.77 -40.37 24.06
N LYS A 388 0.47 -40.08 24.00
CA LYS A 388 -0.13 -38.85 24.53
C LYS A 388 0.23 -38.63 26.02
N LEU A 389 0.18 -39.67 26.85
CA LEU A 389 0.57 -39.60 28.26
C LEU A 389 2.08 -39.37 28.49
N LYS A 390 2.94 -39.86 27.59
CA LYS A 390 4.40 -39.68 27.73
C LYS A 390 4.88 -38.31 27.28
N GLN A 391 4.02 -37.56 26.62
CA GLN A 391 4.37 -36.38 25.85
C GLN A 391 3.85 -35.07 26.48
N GLU A 392 3.40 -35.11 27.74
CA GLU A 392 2.73 -34.01 28.49
C GLU A 392 3.40 -32.63 28.42
N GLU A 393 4.70 -32.53 28.08
CA GLU A 393 5.42 -31.25 27.95
C GLU A 393 5.62 -30.75 26.50
N THR A 394 5.35 -31.59 25.48
CA THR A 394 5.54 -31.26 24.06
C THR A 394 4.20 -31.17 23.33
N PRO A 395 3.85 -30.00 22.75
CA PRO A 395 2.53 -29.74 22.16
C PRO A 395 2.41 -30.35 20.76
N LEU A 396 2.30 -31.68 20.68
CA LEU A 396 2.05 -32.36 19.40
C LEU A 396 0.58 -32.30 18.99
N ILE A 397 0.37 -32.13 17.68
CA ILE A 397 -0.97 -32.20 17.07
C ILE A 397 -1.52 -33.64 17.21
N PRO A 398 -2.69 -33.85 17.87
CA PRO A 398 -3.26 -35.18 18.07
C PRO A 398 -3.48 -35.99 16.79
N ASP A 399 -3.98 -35.34 15.73
CA ASP A 399 -4.23 -35.98 14.43
C ASP A 399 -2.95 -36.53 13.80
N LYS A 400 -1.87 -35.72 13.78
CA LYS A 400 -0.56 -36.16 13.28
C LYS A 400 0.02 -37.32 14.08
N LEU A 401 -0.12 -37.28 15.42
CA LEU A 401 0.33 -38.38 16.28
C LEU A 401 -0.48 -39.66 16.00
N PHE A 402 -1.80 -39.56 15.90
CA PHE A 402 -2.64 -40.72 15.59
C PHE A 402 -2.37 -41.27 14.19
N ALA A 403 -2.08 -40.40 13.22
CA ALA A 403 -1.68 -40.78 11.87
C ALA A 403 -0.38 -41.59 11.86
N ILE A 404 0.66 -41.11 12.55
CA ILE A 404 1.94 -41.82 12.69
C ILE A 404 1.78 -43.15 13.43
N ILE A 405 0.96 -43.21 14.48
CA ILE A 405 0.67 -44.47 15.18
C ILE A 405 -0.13 -45.44 14.30
N THR A 406 -1.05 -44.94 13.48
CA THR A 406 -1.78 -45.75 12.51
C THR A 406 -0.82 -46.28 11.45
N TYR A 407 0.05 -45.43 10.92
CA TYR A 407 1.10 -45.79 9.97
C TYR A 407 2.02 -46.90 10.54
N LYS A 408 2.50 -46.74 11.78
CA LYS A 408 3.28 -47.73 12.50
C LYS A 408 2.60 -49.09 12.61
N ASN A 409 1.28 -49.09 12.82
CA ASN A 409 0.50 -50.30 13.01
C ASN A 409 0.20 -51.03 11.69
N ILE A 410 0.06 -50.29 10.59
CA ILE A 410 -0.17 -50.86 9.24
C ILE A 410 1.16 -51.28 8.60
N TYR A 411 2.21 -50.45 8.71
CA TYR A 411 3.54 -50.66 8.11
C TYR A 411 4.66 -50.63 9.16
N PRO A 412 4.75 -51.63 10.07
CA PRO A 412 5.71 -51.62 11.17
C PRO A 412 7.18 -51.68 10.72
N ASN A 413 7.47 -52.36 9.61
CA ASN A 413 8.84 -52.44 9.08
C ASN A 413 9.30 -51.09 8.53
N ASP A 414 8.48 -50.45 7.70
CA ASP A 414 8.80 -49.12 7.15
C ASP A 414 8.86 -48.06 8.25
N PHE A 415 8.03 -48.16 9.30
CA PHE A 415 8.16 -47.27 10.47
C PHE A 415 9.51 -47.41 11.19
N VAL A 416 10.08 -48.62 11.26
CA VAL A 416 11.42 -48.82 11.83
C VAL A 416 12.48 -48.23 10.90
N GLU A 417 12.32 -48.36 9.59
CA GLU A 417 13.21 -47.73 8.60
C GLU A 417 13.11 -46.19 8.65
N LEU A 418 11.90 -45.64 8.80
CA LEU A 418 11.64 -44.21 8.97
C LEU A 418 12.42 -43.62 10.16
N SER A 419 12.56 -44.39 11.26
CA SER A 419 13.36 -43.98 12.42
C SER A 419 14.87 -43.87 12.14
N LYS A 420 15.33 -44.44 11.02
CA LYS A 420 16.71 -44.40 10.53
C LYS A 420 16.88 -43.49 9.30
N ASN A 421 15.84 -42.72 8.94
CA ASN A 421 15.79 -41.95 7.69
C ASN A 421 15.92 -42.86 6.45
N GLU A 422 15.25 -44.01 6.49
CA GLU A 422 15.17 -44.99 5.41
C GLU A 422 13.69 -45.36 5.19
N GLY A 423 13.39 -46.18 4.19
CA GLY A 423 12.04 -46.66 3.90
C GLY A 423 11.27 -45.79 2.91
N GLU A 424 10.08 -46.26 2.55
CA GLU A 424 9.25 -45.71 1.49
C GLU A 424 8.67 -44.34 1.88
N LEU A 425 8.18 -44.20 3.12
CA LEU A 425 7.64 -42.92 3.58
C LEU A 425 8.74 -41.85 3.67
N TYR A 426 9.93 -42.22 4.15
CA TYR A 426 11.08 -41.31 4.17
C TYR A 426 11.47 -40.91 2.75
N ARG A 427 11.58 -41.85 1.81
CA ARG A 427 11.94 -41.58 0.41
C ARG A 427 11.02 -40.53 -0.22
N ILE A 428 9.72 -40.58 0.07
CA ILE A 428 8.76 -39.61 -0.46
C ILE A 428 8.98 -38.23 0.18
N ILE A 429 9.22 -38.17 1.48
CA ILE A 429 9.50 -36.91 2.21
C ILE A 429 10.82 -36.28 1.74
N ASP A 430 11.87 -37.09 1.61
CA ASP A 430 13.22 -36.69 1.15
C ASP A 430 13.21 -36.23 -0.32
N ALA A 431 12.33 -36.80 -1.14
CA ALA A 431 12.12 -36.39 -2.53
C ALA A 431 11.47 -35.00 -2.70
N LYS A 432 11.12 -34.29 -1.61
CA LYS A 432 10.59 -32.92 -1.62
C LYS A 432 11.36 -31.98 -2.55
N LEU A 433 12.69 -31.98 -2.48
CA LEU A 433 13.52 -31.10 -3.32
C LEU A 433 13.35 -31.45 -4.81
N THR A 434 13.19 -32.73 -5.13
CA THR A 434 12.93 -33.18 -6.51
C THR A 434 11.58 -32.66 -7.00
N TYR A 435 10.52 -32.74 -6.18
CA TYR A 435 9.21 -32.20 -6.52
C TYR A 435 9.24 -30.67 -6.67
N SER A 436 9.97 -29.99 -5.79
CA SER A 436 10.14 -28.53 -5.82
C SER A 436 10.87 -28.09 -7.08
N ASN A 437 11.96 -28.78 -7.45
CA ASN A 437 12.74 -28.48 -8.65
C ASN A 437 11.91 -28.64 -9.92
N LYS A 438 11.02 -29.63 -9.99
CA LYS A 438 10.12 -29.81 -11.13
C LYS A 438 9.18 -28.62 -11.33
N GLU A 439 8.62 -28.08 -10.24
CA GLU A 439 7.79 -26.87 -10.32
C GLU A 439 8.62 -25.62 -10.67
N ILE A 440 9.83 -25.53 -10.15
CA ILE A 440 10.76 -24.44 -10.47
C ILE A 440 11.15 -24.48 -11.95
N GLU A 441 11.39 -25.66 -12.53
CA GLU A 441 11.66 -25.84 -13.96
C GLU A 441 10.48 -25.36 -14.81
N ASN A 442 9.24 -25.70 -14.44
CA ASN A 442 8.03 -25.17 -15.09
C ASN A 442 7.95 -23.64 -15.04
N LEU A 443 8.28 -23.03 -13.90
CA LEU A 443 8.33 -21.57 -13.77
C LEU A 443 9.47 -20.96 -14.59
N GLU A 444 10.62 -21.63 -14.69
CA GLU A 444 11.75 -21.20 -15.51
C GLU A 444 11.42 -21.24 -17.01
N GLU A 445 10.67 -22.25 -17.46
CA GLU A 445 10.13 -22.29 -18.82
C GLU A 445 9.20 -21.12 -19.10
N GLN A 446 8.29 -20.79 -18.16
CA GLN A 446 7.41 -19.61 -18.29
C GLN A 446 8.21 -18.31 -18.35
N ILE A 447 9.19 -18.14 -17.46
CA ILE A 447 10.07 -16.96 -17.45
C ILE A 447 10.84 -16.87 -18.78
N ALA A 448 11.31 -17.99 -19.34
CA ALA A 448 12.00 -18.02 -20.62
C ALA A 448 11.09 -17.55 -21.76
N ILE A 449 9.82 -17.99 -21.78
CA ILE A 449 8.81 -17.53 -22.75
C ILE A 449 8.60 -16.02 -22.63
N LEU A 450 8.37 -15.48 -21.43
CA LEU A 450 8.17 -14.04 -21.21
C LEU A 450 9.40 -13.21 -21.61
N LYS A 451 10.61 -13.70 -21.28
CA LYS A 451 11.87 -13.06 -21.72
C LYS A 451 11.98 -13.01 -23.25
N SER A 452 11.63 -14.10 -23.93
CA SER A 452 11.63 -14.16 -25.40
C SER A 452 10.60 -13.20 -26.01
N GLU A 453 9.45 -13.00 -25.36
CA GLU A 453 8.43 -12.04 -25.80
C GLU A 453 8.95 -10.60 -25.68
N ILE A 454 9.57 -10.24 -24.56
CA ILE A 454 10.21 -8.93 -24.36
C ILE A 454 11.29 -8.68 -25.44
N GLU A 455 12.14 -9.67 -25.71
CA GLU A 455 13.16 -9.58 -26.75
C GLU A 455 12.51 -9.35 -28.13
N SER A 456 11.44 -10.08 -28.45
CA SER A 456 10.71 -9.93 -29.72
C SER A 456 10.11 -8.53 -29.90
N LEU A 457 9.57 -7.92 -28.82
CA LEU A 457 9.04 -6.55 -28.81
C LEU A 457 10.16 -5.51 -28.96
N SER A 458 11.33 -5.76 -28.36
CA SER A 458 12.49 -4.85 -28.47
C SER A 458 13.06 -4.74 -29.89
N LEU A 459 12.89 -5.79 -30.70
CA LEU A 459 13.36 -5.86 -32.09
C LEU A 459 12.40 -5.20 -33.09
N VAL A 460 11.21 -4.75 -32.66
CA VAL A 460 10.23 -4.08 -33.52
C VAL A 460 10.73 -2.68 -33.89
N LYS A 461 10.98 -2.48 -35.19
CA LYS A 461 11.53 -1.21 -35.73
C LYS A 461 10.48 -0.12 -35.94
N ILE A 462 9.28 -0.49 -36.40
CA ILE A 462 8.18 0.46 -36.64
C ILE A 462 7.30 0.47 -35.40
N LYS A 463 7.25 1.62 -34.70
CA LYS A 463 6.54 1.76 -33.41
C LYS A 463 5.24 2.57 -33.51
N ASN A 464 4.90 3.01 -34.72
CA ASN A 464 3.68 3.77 -34.98
C ASN A 464 2.79 3.01 -35.97
N ILE A 465 1.52 2.85 -35.63
CA ILE A 465 0.52 2.18 -36.47
C ILE A 465 0.33 2.94 -37.79
N ASN A 466 0.39 4.27 -37.76
CA ASN A 466 0.25 5.06 -38.98
C ASN A 466 1.43 4.85 -39.92
N GLU A 467 2.66 4.75 -39.41
CA GLU A 467 3.85 4.40 -40.20
C GLU A 467 3.74 2.98 -40.77
N LEU A 468 3.20 2.04 -40.00
CA LEU A 468 2.92 0.69 -40.48
C LEU A 468 1.90 0.72 -41.63
N ARG A 469 0.78 1.45 -41.48
CA ARG A 469 -0.24 1.56 -42.53
C ARG A 469 0.28 2.26 -43.78
N GLN A 470 1.07 3.32 -43.63
CA GLN A 470 1.74 4.00 -44.74
C GLN A 470 2.62 3.02 -45.54
N LEU A 471 3.37 2.14 -44.86
CA LEU A 471 4.17 1.11 -45.53
C LEU A 471 3.32 0.17 -46.39
N TYR A 472 2.17 -0.27 -45.88
CA TYR A 472 1.26 -1.16 -46.61
C TYR A 472 0.57 -0.44 -47.77
N ILE A 473 0.10 0.79 -47.56
CA ILE A 473 -0.51 1.62 -48.62
C ILE A 473 0.51 1.92 -49.72
N PHE A 474 1.76 2.21 -49.37
CA PHE A 474 2.83 2.42 -50.34
C PHE A 474 3.04 1.18 -51.23
N ARG A 475 3.05 -0.03 -50.64
CA ARG A 475 3.15 -1.28 -51.42
C ARG A 475 1.93 -1.57 -52.28
N VAL A 476 0.76 -1.07 -51.88
CA VAL A 476 -0.45 -1.14 -52.72
C VAL A 476 -0.30 -0.19 -53.90
N LEU A 477 0.12 1.06 -53.68
CA LEU A 477 0.35 2.05 -54.74
C LEU A 477 1.35 1.56 -55.80
N ASP A 478 2.41 0.85 -55.39
CA ASP A 478 3.38 0.20 -56.30
C ASP A 478 2.72 -0.78 -57.31
N THR A 479 1.53 -1.29 -57.00
CA THR A 479 0.80 -2.23 -57.86
C THR A 479 -0.24 -1.58 -58.77
N LEU A 480 -0.50 -0.28 -58.60
CA LEU A 480 -1.53 0.45 -59.34
C LEU A 480 -0.93 1.23 -60.51
N THR A 481 -1.68 1.33 -61.61
CA THR A 481 -1.26 2.09 -62.79
C THR A 481 -2.07 3.38 -62.91
N ASN A 482 -1.39 4.50 -63.18
CA ASN A 482 -2.00 5.84 -63.31
C ASN A 482 -2.95 6.24 -62.16
N PHE A 483 -2.57 5.91 -60.92
CA PHE A 483 -3.34 6.20 -59.71
C PHE A 483 -3.64 7.69 -59.54
N ASN A 484 -4.89 8.03 -59.21
CA ASN A 484 -5.32 9.37 -58.82
C ASN A 484 -5.75 9.44 -57.35
N SER A 485 -6.73 8.61 -56.96
CA SER A 485 -7.29 8.61 -55.60
C SER A 485 -7.91 7.26 -55.23
N PHE A 486 -7.99 6.94 -53.94
CA PHE A 486 -8.77 5.79 -53.47
C PHE A 486 -10.27 6.12 -53.41
N ILE A 487 -11.12 5.10 -53.50
CA ILE A 487 -12.58 5.21 -53.45
C ILE A 487 -13.17 4.12 -52.57
N PHE A 488 -14.12 4.53 -51.75
CA PHE A 488 -15.01 3.61 -51.05
C PHE A 488 -16.41 4.24 -50.93
N ASN A 489 -17.48 3.45 -51.17
CA ASN A 489 -18.87 3.92 -51.19
C ASN A 489 -19.09 5.21 -52.00
N ASP A 490 -18.54 5.27 -53.22
CA ASP A 490 -18.61 6.42 -54.13
C ASP A 490 -18.01 7.74 -53.60
N LYS A 491 -17.29 7.70 -52.47
CA LYS A 491 -16.53 8.85 -51.94
C LYS A 491 -15.04 8.69 -52.21
N ILE A 492 -14.41 9.80 -52.59
CA ILE A 492 -12.95 9.89 -52.72
C ILE A 492 -12.35 9.91 -51.32
N ILE A 493 -11.37 9.05 -51.07
CA ILE A 493 -10.64 8.96 -49.82
C ILE A 493 -9.18 9.32 -50.09
N SER A 494 -8.65 10.26 -49.31
CA SER A 494 -7.23 10.65 -49.36
C SER A 494 -6.34 9.58 -48.71
N ILE A 495 -5.03 9.64 -48.95
CA ILE A 495 -4.08 8.71 -48.33
C ILE A 495 -4.09 8.86 -46.80
N ASP A 496 -4.22 10.08 -46.29
CA ASP A 496 -4.26 10.36 -44.85
C ASP A 496 -5.53 9.79 -44.19
N GLU A 497 -6.68 9.95 -44.84
CA GLU A 497 -7.96 9.36 -44.38
C GLU A 497 -7.91 7.82 -44.41
N LEU A 498 -7.14 7.21 -45.32
CA LEU A 498 -6.96 5.76 -45.38
C LEU A 498 -6.11 5.21 -44.21
N LEU A 499 -5.37 6.06 -43.50
CA LEU A 499 -4.64 5.68 -42.29
C LEU A 499 -5.58 5.46 -41.09
N GLU A 500 -6.83 5.90 -41.14
CA GLU A 500 -7.82 5.68 -40.08
C GLU A 500 -8.27 4.21 -40.03
N ASP A 501 -8.44 3.64 -38.82
CA ASP A 501 -8.81 2.23 -38.59
C ASP A 501 -9.99 1.77 -39.47
N LYS A 502 -11.05 2.57 -39.48
CA LYS A 502 -12.29 2.29 -40.21
C LYS A 502 -12.07 2.18 -41.72
N ASN A 503 -11.20 3.02 -42.28
CA ASN A 503 -10.96 3.07 -43.71
C ASN A 503 -9.94 2.01 -44.14
N PHE A 504 -8.92 1.77 -43.31
CA PHE A 504 -7.89 0.76 -43.55
C PHE A 504 -8.46 -0.67 -43.54
N GLU A 505 -9.53 -0.95 -42.79
CA GLU A 505 -10.23 -2.24 -42.83
C GLU A 505 -10.80 -2.58 -44.22
N TYR A 506 -11.17 -1.60 -45.04
CA TYR A 506 -11.58 -1.87 -46.42
C TYR A 506 -10.43 -2.33 -47.30
N LEU A 507 -9.21 -1.87 -47.02
CA LEU A 507 -8.01 -2.37 -47.67
C LEU A 507 -7.69 -3.80 -47.20
N LYS A 508 -7.79 -4.09 -45.90
CA LYS A 508 -7.56 -5.43 -45.33
C LYS A 508 -8.50 -6.49 -45.90
N ASN A 509 -9.74 -6.10 -46.21
CA ASN A 509 -10.79 -6.98 -46.71
C ASN A 509 -10.93 -6.98 -48.25
N ASP A 510 -9.98 -6.42 -49.00
CA ASP A 510 -9.99 -6.35 -50.47
C ASP A 510 -11.23 -5.64 -51.07
N LYS A 511 -11.79 -4.64 -50.38
CA LYS A 511 -13.01 -3.90 -50.76
C LYS A 511 -12.75 -2.47 -51.24
N LEU A 512 -11.49 -2.07 -51.34
CA LEU A 512 -11.09 -0.72 -51.76
C LEU A 512 -10.95 -0.64 -53.28
N PHE A 513 -11.45 0.45 -53.87
CA PHE A 513 -11.32 0.75 -55.30
C PHE A 513 -10.40 1.96 -55.50
N TYR A 514 -9.91 2.19 -56.72
CA TYR A 514 -9.11 3.38 -57.04
C TYR A 514 -9.52 4.02 -58.36
N LYS A 515 -9.33 5.33 -58.49
CA LYS A 515 -9.46 6.05 -59.77
C LYS A 515 -8.16 5.95 -60.55
N THR A 516 -8.25 5.48 -61.78
CA THR A 516 -7.15 5.53 -62.75
C THR A 516 -7.44 6.56 -63.84
N ALA A 517 -6.41 7.30 -64.24
CA ALA A 517 -6.49 8.24 -65.35
C ALA A 517 -6.32 7.50 -66.68
N ILE A 518 -7.31 7.62 -67.56
CA ILE A 518 -7.23 7.14 -68.94
C ILE A 518 -7.08 8.33 -69.87
N ASN A 519 -5.98 8.31 -70.64
CA ASN A 519 -5.79 9.25 -71.74
C ASN A 519 -6.68 8.87 -72.92
N ASN A 520 -7.69 9.69 -73.15
CA ASN A 520 -8.53 9.55 -74.33
C ASN A 520 -7.91 10.37 -75.47
N TYR A 521 -7.12 9.72 -76.33
CA TYR A 521 -6.31 10.35 -77.39
C TYR A 521 -7.12 11.23 -78.37
N TYR A 522 -8.44 11.09 -78.43
CA TYR A 522 -9.30 11.85 -79.34
C TYR A 522 -9.93 13.13 -78.74
N ALA A 523 -9.88 13.35 -77.43
CA ALA A 523 -10.68 14.40 -76.78
C ALA A 523 -9.90 15.43 -75.93
N HIS A 524 -8.56 15.32 -75.82
CA HIS A 524 -7.74 16.18 -74.95
C HIS A 524 -8.27 16.36 -73.50
N ASN A 525 -9.08 15.40 -73.03
CA ASN A 525 -9.70 15.40 -71.70
C ASN A 525 -9.34 14.11 -70.98
N ILE A 526 -8.81 14.21 -69.77
CA ILE A 526 -8.53 13.07 -68.89
C ILE A 526 -9.87 12.56 -68.36
N LYS A 527 -10.19 11.28 -68.64
CA LYS A 527 -11.33 10.59 -68.02
C LYS A 527 -10.80 9.70 -66.91
N TYR A 528 -11.52 9.69 -65.79
CA TYR A 528 -11.23 8.81 -64.67
C TYR A 528 -12.25 7.68 -64.63
N GLN A 529 -11.77 6.45 -64.46
CA GLN A 529 -12.62 5.29 -64.19
C GLN A 529 -12.24 4.66 -62.85
N ASN A 530 -13.20 3.98 -62.24
CA ASN A 530 -12.97 3.21 -61.02
C ASN A 530 -12.47 1.82 -61.40
N GLU A 531 -11.34 1.40 -60.84
CA GLU A 531 -10.80 0.05 -60.97
C GLU A 531 -10.70 -0.65 -59.61
N ILE A 532 -10.73 -1.98 -59.66
CA ILE A 532 -10.50 -2.85 -58.51
C ILE A 532 -8.99 -3.01 -58.32
N ILE A 533 -8.54 -3.06 -57.07
CA ILE A 533 -7.15 -3.40 -56.74
C ILE A 533 -6.96 -4.90 -57.01
N ASN A 534 -6.19 -5.25 -58.03
CA ASN A 534 -6.02 -6.65 -58.46
C ASN A 534 -5.09 -7.49 -57.55
N THR A 535 -4.37 -6.85 -56.63
CA THR A 535 -3.49 -7.52 -55.66
C THR A 535 -4.22 -7.64 -54.32
N SER A 536 -4.39 -8.86 -53.79
CA SER A 536 -5.04 -9.04 -52.49
C SER A 536 -4.16 -8.59 -51.33
N PHE A 537 -4.77 -8.21 -50.22
CA PHE A 537 -4.07 -7.75 -49.02
C PHE A 537 -3.08 -8.79 -48.49
N SER A 538 -3.42 -10.08 -48.55
CA SER A 538 -2.51 -11.16 -48.16
C SER A 538 -1.25 -11.23 -49.04
N GLN A 539 -1.34 -10.88 -50.34
CA GLN A 539 -0.17 -10.77 -51.21
C GLN A 539 0.69 -9.57 -50.84
N ILE A 540 0.06 -8.45 -50.42
CA ILE A 540 0.78 -7.28 -49.89
C ILE A 540 1.47 -7.61 -48.56
N GLU A 541 0.81 -8.33 -47.66
CA GLU A 541 1.40 -8.81 -46.40
C GLU A 541 2.68 -9.61 -46.67
N ASN A 542 2.63 -10.58 -47.57
CA ASN A 542 3.80 -11.39 -47.93
C ASN A 542 4.94 -10.57 -48.57
N LYS A 543 4.62 -9.51 -49.32
CA LYS A 543 5.62 -8.58 -49.89
C LYS A 543 6.26 -7.69 -48.83
N VAL A 544 5.50 -7.25 -47.83
CA VAL A 544 6.00 -6.38 -46.75
C VAL A 544 6.81 -7.21 -45.73
N ASN A 545 6.27 -8.34 -45.28
CA ASN A 545 6.94 -9.25 -44.37
C ASN A 545 6.41 -10.69 -44.54
N PRO A 546 7.22 -11.62 -45.07
CA PRO A 546 6.78 -13.00 -45.31
C PRO A 546 6.63 -13.83 -44.02
N LYS A 547 7.09 -13.32 -42.86
CA LYS A 547 7.06 -14.06 -41.58
C LYS A 547 5.93 -13.59 -40.64
N LYS A 548 5.44 -12.36 -40.77
CA LYS A 548 4.43 -11.78 -39.87
C LYS A 548 3.35 -11.06 -40.65
N SER A 549 2.10 -11.37 -40.36
CA SER A 549 0.93 -10.66 -40.89
C SER A 549 0.85 -9.23 -40.36
N TYR A 550 0.02 -8.40 -41.00
CA TYR A 550 -0.26 -7.05 -40.54
C TYR A 550 -0.82 -7.05 -39.11
N ASN A 551 -1.78 -7.94 -38.80
CA ASN A 551 -2.44 -8.00 -37.50
C ASN A 551 -1.45 -8.29 -36.35
N ILE A 552 -0.49 -9.21 -36.55
CA ILE A 552 0.54 -9.52 -35.55
C ILE A 552 1.40 -8.27 -35.28
N ARG A 553 1.77 -7.56 -36.34
CA ARG A 553 2.63 -6.37 -36.24
C ARG A 553 1.89 -5.16 -35.66
N GLU A 554 0.59 -5.03 -35.95
CA GLU A 554 -0.29 -4.03 -35.34
C GLU A 554 -0.41 -4.28 -33.83
N GLN A 555 -0.59 -5.54 -33.43
CA GLN A 555 -0.62 -5.94 -32.02
C GLN A 555 0.71 -5.67 -31.31
N GLU A 556 1.86 -5.99 -31.92
CA GLU A 556 3.18 -5.69 -31.37
C GLU A 556 3.38 -4.19 -31.09
N ILE A 557 2.86 -3.31 -31.96
CA ILE A 557 2.93 -1.86 -31.78
C ILE A 557 2.02 -1.41 -30.62
N LEU A 558 0.81 -1.97 -30.53
CA LEU A 558 -0.10 -1.70 -29.42
C LEU A 558 0.49 -2.14 -28.08
N ASP A 559 1.12 -3.31 -28.04
CA ASP A 559 1.80 -3.87 -26.88
C ASP A 559 3.00 -3.02 -26.43
N ILE A 560 3.74 -2.42 -27.36
CA ILE A 560 4.81 -1.45 -27.04
C ILE A 560 4.22 -0.16 -26.46
N LYS A 561 3.14 0.37 -27.06
CA LYS A 561 2.50 1.61 -26.59
C LYS A 561 1.84 1.47 -25.23
N SER A 562 1.36 0.27 -24.88
CA SER A 562 0.77 -0.03 -23.58
C SER A 562 1.79 -0.36 -22.49
N ASN A 563 3.10 -0.24 -22.77
CA ASN A 563 4.20 -0.65 -21.90
C ASN A 563 4.10 -2.12 -21.45
N LYS A 564 3.61 -3.01 -22.31
CA LYS A 564 3.50 -4.45 -22.00
C LYS A 564 4.83 -5.04 -21.54
N SER A 565 5.97 -4.57 -22.07
CA SER A 565 7.29 -5.01 -21.62
C SER A 565 7.54 -4.79 -20.13
N ASP A 566 7.02 -3.70 -19.53
CA ASP A 566 7.15 -3.46 -18.10
C ASP A 566 6.19 -4.35 -17.29
N ALA A 567 4.98 -4.60 -17.81
CA ALA A 567 4.06 -5.58 -17.23
C ALA A 567 4.67 -7.01 -17.22
N LEU A 568 5.28 -7.43 -18.33
CA LEU A 568 6.00 -8.71 -18.43
C LEU A 568 7.21 -8.78 -17.49
N ARG A 569 7.93 -7.67 -17.27
CA ARG A 569 9.01 -7.61 -16.27
C ARG A 569 8.50 -7.77 -14.84
N LEU A 570 7.36 -7.16 -14.52
CA LEU A 570 6.69 -7.33 -13.23
C LEU A 570 6.23 -8.79 -13.04
N GLU A 571 5.69 -9.40 -14.09
CA GLU A 571 5.30 -10.81 -14.08
C GLU A 571 6.51 -11.74 -13.87
N ILE A 572 7.63 -11.48 -14.55
CA ILE A 572 8.90 -12.19 -14.31
C ILE A 572 9.36 -12.04 -12.85
N GLN A 573 9.27 -10.83 -12.28
CA GLN A 573 9.60 -10.62 -10.87
C GLN A 573 8.69 -11.41 -9.93
N GLN A 574 7.39 -11.53 -10.25
CA GLN A 574 6.47 -12.35 -9.48
C GLN A 574 6.80 -13.83 -9.60
N LEU A 575 7.11 -14.33 -10.80
CA LEU A 575 7.51 -15.73 -11.02
C LEU A 575 8.84 -16.06 -10.32
N GLU A 576 9.83 -15.16 -10.32
CA GLU A 576 11.09 -15.37 -9.57
C GLU A 576 10.85 -15.41 -8.05
N LYS A 577 9.93 -14.60 -7.51
CA LYS A 577 9.50 -14.71 -6.11
C LYS A 577 8.80 -16.05 -5.85
N GLN A 578 7.94 -16.50 -6.76
CA GLN A 578 7.29 -17.80 -6.65
C GLN A 578 8.30 -18.95 -6.62
N LYS A 579 9.40 -18.89 -7.39
CA LYS A 579 10.47 -19.90 -7.32
C LYS A 579 11.07 -20.02 -5.92
N ILE A 580 11.30 -18.89 -5.24
CA ILE A 580 11.79 -18.88 -3.85
C ILE A 580 10.75 -19.50 -2.91
N ILE A 581 9.46 -19.23 -3.13
CA ILE A 581 8.37 -19.83 -2.35
C ILE A 581 8.35 -21.36 -2.55
N PHE A 582 8.29 -21.84 -3.80
CA PHE A 582 8.25 -23.28 -4.11
C PHE A 582 9.46 -24.05 -3.58
N ARG A 583 10.66 -23.44 -3.53
CA ARG A 583 11.83 -24.05 -2.89
C ARG A 583 11.63 -24.36 -1.41
N ASN A 584 10.80 -23.57 -0.73
CA ASN A 584 10.67 -23.61 0.72
C ASN A 584 9.30 -24.11 1.22
N LEU A 585 8.31 -24.31 0.34
CA LEU A 585 6.99 -24.87 0.69
C LEU A 585 7.10 -26.18 1.46
N LYS A 586 6.15 -26.45 2.36
CA LYS A 586 6.03 -27.77 3.02
C LYS A 586 5.62 -28.83 2.01
N ILE A 587 5.98 -30.09 2.22
CA ILE A 587 5.62 -31.17 1.29
C ILE A 587 4.11 -31.28 1.10
N SER A 588 3.32 -31.09 2.15
CA SER A 588 1.86 -31.09 2.08
C SER A 588 1.33 -29.98 1.19
N GLU A 589 1.82 -28.75 1.35
CA GLU A 589 1.46 -27.58 0.54
C GLU A 589 1.83 -27.80 -0.92
N LEU A 590 3.02 -28.36 -1.17
CA LEU A 590 3.50 -28.68 -2.49
C LEU A 590 2.58 -29.71 -3.17
N LEU A 591 2.20 -30.78 -2.47
CA LEU A 591 1.27 -31.81 -2.97
C LEU A 591 -0.19 -31.35 -3.08
N GLN A 592 -0.58 -30.31 -2.34
CA GLN A 592 -1.89 -29.66 -2.48
C GLN A 592 -1.90 -28.70 -3.67
N SER A 593 -0.80 -27.95 -3.87
CA SER A 593 -0.65 -26.99 -4.95
C SER A 593 -0.63 -27.67 -6.32
N ASN A 594 0.00 -28.85 -6.44
CA ASN A 594 -0.02 -29.65 -7.65
C ASN A 594 -0.46 -31.10 -7.38
N ARG A 595 -1.67 -31.44 -7.81
CA ARG A 595 -2.27 -32.78 -7.63
C ARG A 595 -1.68 -33.84 -8.56
N ASP A 596 -0.97 -33.44 -9.62
CA ASP A 596 -0.41 -34.32 -10.65
C ASP A 596 0.98 -34.86 -10.28
N ILE A 597 1.51 -34.48 -9.11
CA ILE A 597 2.77 -35.02 -8.61
C ILE A 597 2.60 -36.51 -8.31
N ASN A 598 3.28 -37.33 -9.11
CA ASN A 598 3.34 -38.77 -8.92
C ASN A 598 4.37 -39.12 -7.85
N LEU A 599 3.89 -39.63 -6.71
CA LEU A 599 4.71 -40.05 -5.56
C LEU A 599 5.49 -41.35 -5.82
N ASN A 600 5.22 -42.07 -6.92
CA ASN A 600 5.86 -43.35 -7.28
C ASN A 600 5.86 -44.36 -6.12
N ILE A 601 4.71 -44.53 -5.47
CA ILE A 601 4.54 -45.43 -4.32
C ILE A 601 4.62 -46.89 -4.81
N SER A 602 5.41 -47.72 -4.14
CA SER A 602 5.57 -49.14 -4.42
C SER A 602 4.28 -49.94 -4.19
N GLU A 603 4.11 -51.04 -4.94
CA GLU A 603 2.89 -51.88 -4.91
C GLU A 603 2.61 -52.53 -3.55
N ASP A 604 3.63 -52.63 -2.69
CA ASP A 604 3.51 -53.16 -1.33
C ASP A 604 2.79 -52.21 -0.36
N PHE A 605 2.57 -50.94 -0.74
CA PHE A 605 1.92 -49.92 0.07
C PHE A 605 0.59 -49.46 -0.54
N ASN A 606 -0.34 -49.05 0.33
CA ASN A 606 -1.60 -48.45 -0.09
C ASN A 606 -1.34 -47.00 -0.51
N SER A 607 -1.35 -46.76 -1.83
CA SER A 607 -1.06 -45.45 -2.40
C SER A 607 -2.01 -44.36 -1.91
N LEU A 608 -3.29 -44.67 -1.74
CA LEU A 608 -4.30 -43.73 -1.26
C LEU A 608 -4.03 -43.33 0.20
N PHE A 609 -3.70 -44.29 1.06
CA PHE A 609 -3.37 -44.02 2.46
C PHE A 609 -2.20 -43.06 2.60
N LEU A 610 -1.06 -43.38 1.97
CA LEU A 610 0.13 -42.53 2.00
C LEU A 610 -0.12 -41.15 1.39
N THR A 611 -0.87 -41.09 0.29
CA THR A 611 -1.20 -39.82 -0.36
C THR A 611 -2.04 -38.93 0.55
N ILE A 612 -3.05 -39.50 1.24
CA ILE A 612 -3.89 -38.74 2.19
C ILE A 612 -3.04 -38.23 3.36
N LEU A 613 -2.19 -39.10 3.95
CA LEU A 613 -1.33 -38.70 5.07
C LEU A 613 -0.42 -37.52 4.73
N LEU A 614 0.23 -37.58 3.57
CA LEU A 614 1.18 -36.54 3.13
C LEU A 614 0.48 -35.29 2.62
N ARG A 615 -0.55 -35.44 1.78
CA ARG A 615 -1.25 -34.31 1.16
C ARG A 615 -2.05 -33.50 2.16
N ASN A 616 -2.71 -34.15 3.12
CA ASN A 616 -3.45 -33.43 4.17
C ASN A 616 -2.52 -32.98 5.32
N GLY A 617 -1.22 -33.27 5.24
CA GLY A 617 -0.24 -32.86 6.23
C GLY A 617 -0.38 -33.59 7.58
N TYR A 618 -1.04 -34.75 7.62
CA TYR A 618 -1.06 -35.61 8.82
C TYR A 618 0.31 -36.25 9.09
N VAL A 619 1.12 -36.41 8.06
CA VAL A 619 2.55 -36.71 8.15
C VAL A 619 3.30 -35.75 7.24
N ALA A 620 4.32 -35.10 7.77
CA ALA A 620 5.12 -34.11 7.03
C ALA A 620 6.60 -34.21 7.46
N GLU A 621 7.40 -33.21 7.11
CA GLU A 621 8.84 -33.15 7.42
C GLU A 621 9.14 -33.18 8.92
N ASP A 622 8.16 -32.85 9.76
CA ASP A 622 8.25 -32.89 11.22
C ASP A 622 7.98 -34.28 11.82
N TYR A 623 7.86 -35.34 11.00
CA TYR A 623 7.57 -36.71 11.46
C TYR A 623 8.48 -37.19 12.60
N PHE A 624 9.74 -36.71 12.66
CA PHE A 624 10.70 -37.10 13.70
C PHE A 624 10.20 -36.72 15.12
N ASP A 625 9.47 -35.61 15.24
CA ASP A 625 8.89 -35.12 16.49
C ASP A 625 7.80 -36.08 17.01
N TYR A 626 7.20 -36.88 16.12
CA TYR A 626 6.10 -37.81 16.41
C TYR A 626 6.55 -39.26 16.64
N ILE A 627 7.74 -39.65 16.19
CA ILE A 627 8.28 -41.01 16.35
C ILE A 627 9.26 -41.14 17.52
N SER A 628 9.79 -40.02 18.03
CA SER A 628 10.83 -40.01 19.07
C SER A 628 10.39 -39.25 20.32
N LEU A 629 10.94 -39.63 21.47
CA LEU A 629 10.79 -38.85 22.69
C LEU A 629 11.90 -37.78 22.74
N PHE A 630 11.52 -36.53 22.99
CA PHE A 630 12.51 -35.46 23.08
C PHE A 630 13.49 -35.71 24.24
N HIS A 631 14.77 -35.78 23.90
CA HIS A 631 15.87 -35.80 24.85
C HIS A 631 16.63 -34.48 24.77
N GLN A 632 16.85 -33.84 25.92
CA GLN A 632 17.54 -32.55 25.98
C GLN A 632 19.00 -32.72 25.53
N GLY A 633 19.43 -31.92 24.55
CA GLY A 633 20.73 -32.05 23.90
C GLY A 633 21.20 -30.72 23.31
N SER A 634 21.25 -30.63 21.97
CA SER A 634 21.67 -29.41 21.28
C SER A 634 20.71 -28.24 21.50
N VAL A 635 19.44 -28.51 21.82
CA VAL A 635 18.41 -27.52 22.19
C VAL A 635 17.81 -27.84 23.58
N THR A 636 17.35 -26.83 24.31
CA THR A 636 16.64 -27.04 25.59
C THR A 636 15.18 -27.46 25.37
N ARG A 637 14.50 -27.94 26.41
CA ARG A 637 13.05 -28.24 26.33
C ARG A 637 12.23 -27.03 25.93
N ASN A 638 12.59 -25.84 26.43
CA ASN A 638 11.92 -24.60 26.08
C ASN A 638 12.17 -24.23 24.61
N ASP A 639 13.42 -24.26 24.14
CA ASP A 639 13.75 -23.97 22.73
C ASP A 639 13.02 -24.94 21.78
N HIS A 640 12.97 -26.23 22.15
CA HIS A 640 12.27 -27.26 21.38
C HIS A 640 10.75 -26.99 21.32
N LYS A 641 10.15 -26.55 22.44
CA LYS A 641 8.75 -26.12 22.47
C LYS A 641 8.49 -24.95 21.52
N PHE A 642 9.41 -23.98 21.45
CA PHE A 642 9.32 -22.87 20.49
C PHE A 642 9.35 -23.37 19.04
N ILE A 643 10.33 -24.23 18.70
CA ILE A 643 10.46 -24.81 17.35
C ILE A 643 9.19 -25.57 16.95
N ILE A 644 8.66 -26.42 17.84
CA ILE A 644 7.41 -27.17 17.57
C ILE A 644 6.23 -26.23 17.38
N ASN A 645 6.09 -25.19 18.22
CA ASN A 645 4.99 -24.25 18.10
C ASN A 645 5.05 -23.42 16.81
N VAL A 646 6.24 -23.04 16.35
CA VAL A 646 6.41 -22.41 15.03
C VAL A 646 5.94 -23.35 13.92
N ARG A 647 6.37 -24.62 13.94
CA ARG A 647 5.99 -25.63 12.93
C ARG A 647 4.49 -25.93 12.93
N ASN A 648 3.88 -25.92 14.12
CA ASN A 648 2.46 -26.18 14.34
C ASN A 648 1.58 -24.93 14.25
N GLU A 649 2.15 -23.78 13.89
CA GLU A 649 1.41 -22.53 13.72
C GLU A 649 0.66 -22.10 15.00
N GLN A 650 1.32 -22.31 16.15
CA GLN A 650 0.81 -21.98 17.47
C GLN A 650 1.57 -20.79 18.05
N LYS A 651 0.82 -19.76 18.44
CA LYS A 651 1.39 -18.52 18.99
C LYS A 651 1.97 -18.75 20.38
N LEU A 652 3.18 -18.23 20.59
CA LEU A 652 3.78 -18.02 21.90
C LEU A 652 3.88 -16.53 22.19
N ASP A 653 4.02 -16.19 23.47
CA ASP A 653 4.29 -14.81 23.87
C ASP A 653 5.61 -14.33 23.26
N PHE A 654 5.67 -13.06 22.85
CA PHE A 654 6.83 -12.49 22.18
C PHE A 654 8.10 -12.50 23.04
N ASP A 655 7.95 -12.59 24.36
CA ASP A 655 9.05 -12.66 25.33
C ASP A 655 9.32 -14.07 25.87
N TYR A 656 8.80 -15.09 25.19
CA TYR A 656 9.14 -16.48 25.45
C TYR A 656 10.67 -16.66 25.41
N LYS A 657 11.25 -17.10 26.53
CA LYS A 657 12.71 -17.10 26.71
C LYS A 657 13.38 -18.19 25.87
N LEU A 658 14.27 -17.77 24.98
CA LEU A 658 15.11 -18.64 24.17
C LEU A 658 16.54 -18.66 24.70
N THR A 659 17.20 -19.81 24.64
CA THR A 659 18.58 -19.97 25.16
C THR A 659 19.59 -20.27 24.07
N LYS A 660 19.30 -21.20 23.15
CA LYS A 660 20.23 -21.61 22.10
C LYS A 660 19.73 -21.17 20.71
N ILE A 661 19.78 -19.87 20.46
CA ILE A 661 19.12 -19.25 19.30
C ILE A 661 19.74 -19.66 17.96
N ASP A 662 21.07 -19.79 17.87
CA ASP A 662 21.75 -20.32 16.67
C ASP A 662 21.20 -21.69 16.24
N GLU A 663 21.06 -22.60 17.21
CA GLU A 663 20.53 -23.94 16.98
C GLU A 663 19.05 -23.89 16.60
N ILE A 664 18.27 -22.95 17.14
CA ILE A 664 16.86 -22.73 16.75
C ILE A 664 16.78 -22.30 15.29
N ILE A 665 17.55 -21.29 14.89
CA ILE A 665 17.55 -20.76 13.51
C ILE A 665 17.91 -21.88 12.52
N SER A 666 18.88 -22.72 12.84
CA SER A 666 19.28 -23.86 11.99
C SER A 666 18.21 -24.95 11.81
N LYS A 667 17.19 -24.97 12.69
CA LYS A 667 16.13 -26.01 12.74
C LYS A 667 14.76 -25.52 12.25
N ILE A 668 14.62 -24.24 11.92
CA ILE A 668 13.40 -23.63 11.40
C ILE A 668 13.58 -23.36 9.91
N ASN A 669 12.55 -23.63 9.11
CA ASN A 669 12.59 -23.37 7.68
C ASN A 669 12.60 -21.84 7.44
N PRO A 670 13.45 -21.29 6.56
CA PRO A 670 13.49 -19.86 6.27
C PRO A 670 12.13 -19.22 6.00
N ILE A 671 11.18 -19.92 5.35
CA ILE A 671 9.85 -19.36 5.06
C ILE A 671 9.00 -19.12 6.32
N ASP A 672 9.23 -19.89 7.39
CA ASP A 672 8.52 -19.72 8.66
C ASP A 672 8.88 -18.39 9.33
N PHE A 673 10.01 -17.76 8.96
CA PHE A 673 10.37 -16.40 9.40
C PHE A 673 9.44 -15.31 8.86
N ASN A 674 8.63 -15.61 7.84
CA ASN A 674 7.58 -14.72 7.34
C ASN A 674 6.23 -14.94 8.06
N SER A 675 6.20 -15.72 9.13
CA SER A 675 4.99 -16.02 9.90
C SER A 675 4.92 -15.20 11.19
N GLU A 676 3.71 -14.98 11.72
CA GLU A 676 3.57 -14.35 13.04
C GLU A 676 4.03 -15.24 14.20
N PHE A 677 4.13 -16.56 13.99
CA PHE A 677 4.52 -17.51 15.03
C PHE A 677 6.01 -17.47 15.37
N ILE A 678 6.84 -16.94 14.46
CA ILE A 678 8.28 -16.78 14.67
C ILE A 678 8.63 -15.54 15.51
N LEU A 679 7.68 -14.62 15.69
CA LEU A 679 7.93 -13.32 16.29
C LEU A 679 8.30 -13.48 17.77
N ASN A 680 9.60 -13.36 18.04
CA ASN A 680 10.18 -13.46 19.38
C ASN A 680 11.29 -12.42 19.54
N TYR A 681 11.32 -11.73 20.68
CA TYR A 681 12.26 -10.64 20.94
C TYR A 681 13.71 -11.13 20.99
N ASP A 682 13.98 -12.23 21.71
CA ASP A 682 15.34 -12.77 21.83
C ASP A 682 15.85 -13.22 20.45
N LEU A 683 14.97 -13.82 19.63
CA LEU A 683 15.28 -14.28 18.27
C LEU A 683 15.62 -13.12 17.32
N LEU A 684 14.80 -12.07 17.28
CA LEU A 684 15.04 -10.94 16.38
C LEU A 684 16.32 -10.18 16.77
N ASP A 685 16.58 -9.99 18.06
CA ASP A 685 17.84 -9.38 18.53
C ASP A 685 19.06 -10.18 18.08
N PHE A 686 18.96 -11.51 18.10
CA PHE A 686 20.02 -12.39 17.64
C PHE A 686 20.26 -12.30 16.13
N ILE A 687 19.18 -12.30 15.33
CA ILE A 687 19.25 -12.21 13.86
C ILE A 687 19.84 -10.87 13.45
N LEU A 688 19.42 -9.77 14.09
CA LEU A 688 19.94 -8.43 13.85
C LEU A 688 21.45 -8.35 14.11
N LYS A 689 21.94 -8.88 15.24
CA LYS A 689 23.39 -8.90 15.55
C LYS A 689 24.21 -9.72 14.53
N ASN A 690 23.59 -10.72 13.90
CA ASN A 690 24.23 -11.64 12.96
C ASN A 690 23.63 -11.53 11.53
N ALA A 691 23.26 -10.32 11.11
CA ALA A 691 22.53 -10.07 9.86
C ALA A 691 23.19 -10.67 8.60
N ILE A 692 24.53 -10.68 8.52
CA ILE A 692 25.27 -11.22 7.37
C ILE A 692 25.08 -12.74 7.24
N VAL A 693 25.02 -13.45 8.36
CA VAL A 693 24.86 -14.92 8.35
C VAL A 693 23.40 -15.30 8.11
N ASN A 694 22.47 -14.48 8.58
CA ASN A 694 21.03 -14.74 8.57
C ASN A 694 20.27 -13.85 7.57
N GLU A 695 20.88 -13.50 6.43
CA GLU A 695 20.33 -12.54 5.47
C GLU A 695 18.93 -12.93 4.99
N ILE A 696 18.72 -14.23 4.68
CA ILE A 696 17.44 -14.75 4.20
C ILE A 696 16.37 -14.65 5.29
N GLN A 697 16.69 -15.06 6.52
CA GLN A 697 15.77 -15.01 7.66
C GLN A 697 15.41 -13.58 8.02
N LEU A 698 16.38 -12.66 7.90
CA LEU A 698 16.19 -11.24 8.10
C LEU A 698 15.22 -10.66 7.06
N ASP A 699 15.38 -11.01 5.78
CA ASP A 699 14.48 -10.55 4.72
C ASP A 699 13.02 -11.00 4.97
N PHE A 700 12.83 -12.26 5.35
CA PHE A 700 11.51 -12.79 5.67
C PHE A 700 10.89 -12.16 6.93
N ILE A 701 11.64 -12.00 8.02
CA ILE A 701 11.11 -11.43 9.26
C ILE A 701 10.74 -9.96 9.08
N PHE A 702 11.56 -9.17 8.37
CA PHE A 702 11.23 -7.77 8.09
C PHE A 702 10.11 -7.62 7.06
N THR A 703 9.95 -8.59 6.15
CA THR A 703 8.76 -8.68 5.30
C THR A 703 7.50 -8.92 6.12
N LYS A 704 7.57 -9.77 7.16
CA LYS A 704 6.45 -9.95 8.09
C LYS A 704 6.18 -8.69 8.91
N LEU A 705 7.22 -8.02 9.43
CA LEU A 705 7.05 -6.83 10.27
C LEU A 705 6.43 -5.64 9.53
N LYS A 706 6.69 -5.49 8.23
CA LYS A 706 6.14 -4.39 7.42
C LYS A 706 4.71 -4.62 6.90
N ASP A 707 4.07 -5.74 7.25
CA ASP A 707 2.74 -6.11 6.74
C ASP A 707 1.58 -5.30 7.33
N GLU A 708 1.88 -4.37 8.26
CA GLU A 708 0.92 -3.49 8.93
C GLU A 708 -0.15 -4.22 9.75
N SER A 709 0.03 -5.53 10.00
CA SER A 709 -0.89 -6.32 10.80
C SER A 709 -0.83 -5.91 12.28
N SER A 710 -1.94 -6.07 12.99
CA SER A 710 -2.01 -5.74 14.42
C SER A 710 -0.96 -6.51 15.25
N THR A 711 -0.69 -7.78 14.89
CA THR A 711 0.36 -8.59 15.54
C THR A 711 1.76 -7.99 15.31
N SER A 712 2.09 -7.59 14.08
CA SER A 712 3.38 -6.97 13.75
C SER A 712 3.56 -5.63 14.47
N ILE A 713 2.53 -4.77 14.48
CA ILE A 713 2.59 -3.48 15.18
C ILE A 713 2.76 -3.65 16.70
N GLN A 714 2.04 -4.59 17.30
CA GLN A 714 2.22 -4.93 18.72
C GLN A 714 3.63 -5.44 19.01
N PHE A 715 4.17 -6.28 18.12
CA PHE A 715 5.53 -6.79 18.24
C PHE A 715 6.56 -5.67 18.13
N ILE A 716 6.47 -4.80 17.11
CA ILE A 716 7.38 -3.66 16.89
C ILE A 716 7.40 -2.75 18.12
N ASN A 717 6.21 -2.33 18.59
CA ASN A 717 6.11 -1.43 19.74
C ASN A 717 6.72 -2.06 21.01
N GLY A 718 6.43 -3.34 21.28
CA GLY A 718 6.99 -4.02 22.44
C GLY A 718 8.49 -4.34 22.30
N PHE A 719 8.98 -4.57 21.08
CA PHE A 719 10.40 -4.80 20.82
C PHE A 719 11.22 -3.52 21.02
N ILE A 720 10.72 -2.37 20.53
CA ILE A 720 11.34 -1.05 20.71
C ILE A 720 11.58 -0.71 22.19
N GLU A 721 10.69 -1.15 23.08
CA GLU A 721 10.83 -0.90 24.52
C GLU A 721 11.87 -1.80 25.22
N ARG A 722 12.30 -2.89 24.58
CA ARG A 722 13.08 -3.96 25.21
C ARG A 722 14.45 -4.21 24.57
N THR A 723 14.59 -3.98 23.27
CA THR A 723 15.82 -4.31 22.51
C THR A 723 17.02 -3.48 22.97
N GLU A 724 18.19 -4.12 23.03
CA GLU A 724 19.48 -3.44 23.20
C GLU A 724 20.02 -2.87 21.88
N ASN A 725 19.47 -3.28 20.73
CA ASN A 725 19.94 -2.94 19.38
C ASN A 725 18.97 -2.02 18.64
N LEU A 726 18.35 -1.09 19.38
CA LEU A 726 17.33 -0.18 18.84
C LEU A 726 17.78 0.54 17.58
N SER A 727 19.03 1.01 17.54
CA SER A 727 19.59 1.72 16.39
C SER A 727 19.63 0.86 15.13
N LEU A 728 20.10 -0.38 15.26
CA LEU A 728 20.17 -1.33 14.14
C LEU A 728 18.77 -1.75 13.70
N PHE A 729 17.87 -2.02 14.64
CA PHE A 729 16.49 -2.39 14.34
C PHE A 729 15.76 -1.30 13.56
N ILE A 730 15.76 -0.05 14.05
CA ILE A 730 15.04 1.05 13.39
C ILE A 730 15.66 1.35 12.02
N LYS A 731 16.99 1.31 11.91
CA LYS A 731 17.68 1.45 10.62
C LYS A 731 17.17 0.43 9.60
N THR A 732 17.21 -0.86 9.95
CA THR A 732 16.76 -1.94 9.06
C THR A 732 15.26 -1.87 8.80
N LEU A 733 14.44 -1.53 9.80
CA LEU A 733 12.99 -1.41 9.65
C LEU A 733 12.62 -0.32 8.63
N CYS A 734 13.26 0.85 8.70
CA CYS A 734 13.02 1.95 7.77
C CYS A 734 13.50 1.64 6.35
N ASP A 735 14.56 0.83 6.18
CA ASP A 735 15.01 0.37 4.87
C ASP A 735 13.95 -0.56 4.21
N TYR A 736 13.21 -1.34 5.01
CA TYR A 736 12.19 -2.28 4.53
C TYR A 736 10.77 -1.70 4.43
N TRP A 737 10.39 -0.79 5.33
CA TRP A 737 9.03 -0.28 5.48
C TRP A 737 8.95 1.22 5.19
N ILE A 738 8.90 1.57 3.91
CA ILE A 738 8.86 2.96 3.42
C ILE A 738 7.56 3.68 3.88
N ASN A 739 6.46 2.95 4.07
CA ASN A 739 5.17 3.50 4.52
C ASN A 739 5.06 3.71 6.04
N ILE A 740 6.11 3.41 6.81
CA ILE A 740 6.09 3.42 8.27
C ILE A 740 5.47 4.69 8.86
N TRP A 741 5.94 5.86 8.42
CA TRP A 741 5.46 7.14 8.97
C TRP A 741 3.99 7.40 8.64
N LYS A 742 3.56 7.09 7.42
CA LYS A 742 2.16 7.24 6.99
C LYS A 742 1.22 6.34 7.80
N HIS A 743 1.65 5.12 8.11
CA HIS A 743 0.85 4.21 8.95
C HIS A 743 0.63 4.79 10.35
N TYR A 744 1.70 5.22 11.02
CA TYR A 744 1.61 5.77 12.37
C TYR A 744 0.80 7.07 12.43
N VAL A 745 1.04 8.03 11.51
CA VAL A 745 0.32 9.32 11.51
C VAL A 745 -1.17 9.18 11.22
N ASN A 746 -1.56 8.25 10.35
CA ASN A 746 -2.98 8.03 10.03
C ASN A 746 -3.73 7.23 11.09
N ASN A 747 -3.03 6.59 12.03
CA ASN A 747 -3.64 5.77 13.06
C ASN A 747 -3.98 6.61 14.29
N VAL A 748 -5.28 6.87 14.46
CA VAL A 748 -5.86 7.71 15.53
C VAL A 748 -5.55 7.19 16.95
N SER A 749 -5.08 5.95 17.08
CA SER A 749 -4.74 5.34 18.37
C SER A 749 -3.45 5.89 18.99
N TYR A 750 -2.59 6.55 18.20
CA TYR A 750 -1.32 7.11 18.69
C TYR A 750 -1.50 8.56 19.18
N SER A 751 -0.98 8.82 20.38
CA SER A 751 -0.88 10.19 20.92
C SER A 751 0.25 10.98 20.24
N GLU A 752 0.20 12.31 20.29
CA GLU A 752 1.29 13.16 19.76
C GLU A 752 2.65 12.87 20.41
N GLU A 753 2.67 12.53 21.70
CA GLU A 753 3.90 12.15 22.41
C GLU A 753 4.51 10.86 21.83
N GLN A 754 3.68 9.86 21.51
CA GLN A 754 4.12 8.63 20.87
C GLN A 754 4.61 8.86 19.43
N LEU A 755 3.90 9.68 18.65
CA LEU A 755 4.33 10.06 17.30
C LEU A 755 5.67 10.79 17.32
N THR A 756 5.87 11.70 18.28
CA THR A 756 7.14 12.41 18.48
C THR A 756 8.28 11.45 18.82
N LYS A 757 8.02 10.44 19.66
CA LYS A 757 8.99 9.41 20.02
C LYS A 757 9.37 8.54 18.81
N ILE A 758 8.40 8.12 18.00
CA ILE A 758 8.64 7.35 16.77
C ILE A 758 9.43 8.18 15.76
N LEU A 759 9.02 9.44 15.54
CA LEU A 759 9.72 10.38 14.67
C LEU A 759 11.18 10.54 15.09
N LYS A 760 11.43 10.72 16.40
CA LYS A 760 12.79 10.81 16.93
C LYS A 760 13.61 9.58 16.53
N TYR A 761 13.09 8.37 16.71
CA TYR A 761 13.82 7.15 16.34
C TYR A 761 14.09 7.06 14.83
N ILE A 762 13.13 7.41 13.99
CA ILE A 762 13.32 7.44 12.53
C ILE A 762 14.44 8.42 12.17
N ILE A 763 14.39 9.65 12.69
CA ILE A 763 15.38 10.70 12.40
C ILE A 763 16.77 10.34 12.95
N GLU A 764 16.84 9.73 14.13
CA GLU A 764 18.10 9.35 14.79
C GLU A 764 18.81 8.18 14.11
N TYR A 765 18.06 7.14 13.71
CA TYR A 765 18.66 5.85 13.35
C TYR A 765 18.49 5.44 11.87
N ALA A 766 17.47 5.90 11.15
CA ALA A 766 17.25 5.52 9.76
C ALA A 766 18.33 6.09 8.83
N ASN A 767 18.63 5.43 7.70
CA ASN A 767 19.52 6.00 6.68
C ASN A 767 18.89 7.25 6.04
N VAL A 768 19.72 8.23 5.63
CA VAL A 768 19.21 9.49 5.02
C VAL A 768 18.44 9.20 3.73
N SER A 769 18.94 8.29 2.89
CA SER A 769 18.25 7.83 1.68
C SER A 769 16.88 7.22 1.98
N SER A 770 16.76 6.43 3.04
CA SER A 770 15.51 5.78 3.43
C SER A 770 14.49 6.80 3.96
N ILE A 771 14.95 7.84 4.66
CA ILE A 771 14.10 8.99 5.04
C ILE A 771 13.57 9.71 3.79
N GLY A 772 14.42 9.87 2.77
CA GLY A 772 14.02 10.42 1.46
C GLY A 772 12.92 9.58 0.78
N GLU A 773 13.04 8.25 0.78
CA GLU A 773 12.00 7.36 0.27
C GLU A 773 10.71 7.41 1.12
N ILE A 774 10.84 7.42 2.45
CA ILE A 774 9.69 7.52 3.37
C ILE A 774 8.90 8.80 3.10
N GLU A 775 9.57 9.93 2.82
CA GLU A 775 8.87 11.17 2.48
C GLU A 775 8.07 11.05 1.18
N LYS A 776 8.57 10.38 0.14
CA LYS A 776 7.82 10.23 -1.13
C LYS A 776 6.46 9.55 -0.93
N GLU A 777 6.39 8.61 0.00
CA GLU A 777 5.18 7.86 0.32
C GLU A 777 4.38 8.46 1.49
N SER A 778 4.90 9.49 2.16
CA SER A 778 4.29 10.13 3.32
C SER A 778 4.24 11.65 3.18
N ASN A 779 3.97 12.36 4.28
CA ASN A 779 3.97 13.82 4.35
C ASN A 779 4.87 14.27 5.50
N LEU A 780 5.98 13.54 5.68
CA LEU A 780 6.97 13.72 6.72
C LEU A 780 7.56 15.13 6.69
N LYS A 781 7.87 15.66 5.50
CA LYS A 781 8.40 17.02 5.32
C LYS A 781 7.51 18.07 5.98
N ASN A 782 6.19 18.00 5.76
CA ASN A 782 5.26 18.95 6.36
C ASN A 782 5.20 18.82 7.90
N TYR A 783 5.26 17.60 8.44
CA TYR A 783 5.30 17.41 9.89
C TYR A 783 6.57 18.00 10.50
N LEU A 784 7.72 17.81 9.85
CA LEU A 784 9.02 18.37 10.28
C LEU A 784 9.01 19.91 10.28
N LEU A 785 8.41 20.53 9.26
CA LEU A 785 8.36 21.99 9.13
C LEU A 785 7.47 22.69 10.17
N HIS A 786 6.46 21.98 10.70
CA HIS A 786 5.58 22.51 11.74
C HIS A 786 6.12 22.29 13.17
N ASN A 787 7.13 21.43 13.34
CA ASN A 787 7.71 21.15 14.65
C ASN A 787 8.87 22.11 14.95
N LEU A 788 8.63 23.10 15.83
CA LEU A 788 9.62 24.12 16.21
C LEU A 788 10.85 23.54 16.94
N ASP A 789 10.71 22.38 17.59
CA ASP A 789 11.78 21.74 18.35
C ASP A 789 12.57 20.71 17.50
N ILE A 790 12.35 20.67 16.18
CA ILE A 790 12.97 19.67 15.30
C ILE A 790 14.51 19.72 15.33
N LEU A 791 15.10 20.90 15.46
CA LEU A 791 16.56 21.05 15.54
C LEU A 791 17.16 20.50 16.85
N ASN A 792 16.31 20.15 17.82
CA ASN A 792 16.69 19.55 19.10
C ASN A 792 16.19 18.12 19.25
N ILE A 793 15.58 17.53 18.22
CA ILE A 793 14.98 16.19 18.30
C ILE A 793 16.02 15.11 18.60
N ILE A 794 17.24 15.29 18.09
CA ILE A 794 18.41 14.42 18.31
C ILE A 794 19.66 15.26 18.58
N SER A 795 20.69 14.63 19.15
CA SER A 795 21.96 15.30 19.45
C SER A 795 22.96 15.31 18.28
N ASP A 796 22.74 14.50 17.24
CA ASP A 796 23.62 14.42 16.07
C ASP A 796 23.28 15.51 15.05
N ASN A 797 24.04 16.61 15.09
CA ASN A 797 23.84 17.74 14.20
C ASN A 797 24.17 17.40 12.74
N ASP A 798 25.18 16.57 12.45
CA ASP A 798 25.58 16.29 11.07
C ASP A 798 24.56 15.39 10.36
N LYS A 799 23.93 14.49 11.11
CA LYS A 799 22.75 13.76 10.64
C LYS A 799 21.60 14.70 10.28
N LEU A 800 21.28 15.66 11.16
CA LEU A 800 20.21 16.64 10.90
C LEU A 800 20.53 17.51 9.68
N LYS A 801 21.78 17.99 9.52
CA LYS A 801 22.21 18.73 8.31
C LYS A 801 21.95 17.91 7.05
N SER A 802 22.32 16.64 7.05
CA SER A 802 22.13 15.73 5.92
C SER A 802 20.64 15.54 5.59
N ILE A 803 19.77 15.39 6.60
CA ILE A 803 18.32 15.27 6.41
C ILE A 803 17.71 16.57 5.88
N ILE A 804 18.12 17.72 6.42
CA ILE A 804 17.66 19.04 5.99
C ILE A 804 17.97 19.25 4.50
N THR A 805 19.17 18.84 4.05
CA THR A 805 19.57 18.91 2.64
C THR A 805 18.83 17.90 1.78
N GLU A 806 18.75 16.62 2.18
CA GLU A 806 18.08 15.56 1.40
C GLU A 806 16.60 15.88 1.14
N LEU A 807 15.89 16.40 2.15
CA LEU A 807 14.47 16.72 2.04
C LEU A 807 14.21 18.16 1.55
N ASP A 808 15.25 18.96 1.31
CA ASP A 808 15.18 20.41 1.03
C ASP A 808 14.21 21.14 1.98
N LEU A 809 14.47 21.03 3.29
CA LEU A 809 13.62 21.64 4.30
C LEU A 809 13.82 23.16 4.31
N LYS A 810 12.76 23.92 4.01
CA LYS A 810 12.75 25.38 4.13
C LYS A 810 11.85 25.83 5.28
N PHE A 811 12.47 26.09 6.44
CA PHE A 811 11.78 26.45 7.67
C PHE A 811 11.06 27.79 7.58
N ILE A 812 9.85 27.85 8.16
CA ILE A 812 9.05 29.09 8.25
C ILE A 812 9.39 29.81 9.56
N ASP A 813 9.54 29.07 10.66
CA ASP A 813 9.98 29.60 11.94
C ASP A 813 10.90 28.61 12.64
N LEU A 814 11.74 29.12 13.55
CA LEU A 814 12.71 28.37 14.34
C LEU A 814 12.83 28.98 15.74
N ASP A 815 13.02 28.13 16.75
CA ASP A 815 13.35 28.56 18.11
C ASP A 815 14.86 28.84 18.21
N PHE A 816 15.26 30.11 18.12
CA PHE A 816 16.67 30.51 18.15
C PHE A 816 17.33 30.38 19.54
N GLU A 817 16.52 30.32 20.60
CA GLU A 817 17.02 30.21 21.99
C GLU A 817 17.38 28.77 22.32
N LYS A 818 16.52 27.82 21.93
CA LYS A 818 16.75 26.40 22.18
C LYS A 818 17.59 25.72 21.11
N SER A 819 17.60 26.19 19.86
CA SER A 819 18.25 25.46 18.76
C SER A 819 19.78 25.55 18.81
N PRO A 820 20.51 24.49 18.41
CA PRO A 820 21.97 24.47 18.42
C PRO A 820 22.55 25.52 17.47
N LYS A 821 23.59 26.24 17.91
CA LYS A 821 24.21 27.32 17.12
C LYS A 821 24.73 26.85 15.76
N ASP A 822 25.36 25.68 15.72
CA ASP A 822 25.91 25.07 14.51
C ASP A 822 24.82 24.75 13.46
N LEU A 823 23.66 24.24 13.88
CA LEU A 823 22.52 24.00 12.97
C LEU A 823 21.91 25.30 12.45
N LEU A 824 21.77 26.32 13.30
CA LEU A 824 21.27 27.63 12.88
C LEU A 824 22.23 28.31 11.90
N GLU A 825 23.55 28.15 12.08
CA GLU A 825 24.56 28.65 11.15
C GLU A 825 24.49 27.89 9.82
N PHE A 826 24.34 26.56 9.84
CA PHE A 826 24.14 25.75 8.64
C PHE A 826 22.88 26.16 7.86
N ILE A 827 21.75 26.33 8.54
CA ILE A 827 20.49 26.75 7.92
C ILE A 827 20.64 28.15 7.30
N HIS A 828 21.31 29.06 8.00
CA HIS A 828 21.55 30.42 7.49
C HIS A 828 22.46 30.44 6.27
N LYS A 829 23.52 29.62 6.27
CA LYS A 829 24.51 29.59 5.17
C LYS A 829 24.04 28.87 3.91
N ASN A 830 23.08 27.94 4.04
CA ASN A 830 22.59 27.10 2.94
C ASN A 830 21.10 27.37 2.63
N ASP A 831 20.57 28.54 2.98
CA ASP A 831 19.27 29.02 2.51
C ASP A 831 18.05 28.12 2.84
N HIS A 832 18.13 27.36 3.93
CA HIS A 832 17.10 26.43 4.39
C HIS A 832 15.95 27.11 5.17
N TYR A 833 15.57 28.33 4.78
CA TYR A 833 14.47 29.07 5.38
C TYR A 833 13.70 29.89 4.35
N LYS A 834 12.41 30.14 4.62
CA LYS A 834 11.53 30.97 3.77
C LYS A 834 11.58 32.43 4.19
N PHE A 835 11.45 33.36 3.24
CA PHE A 835 11.35 34.78 3.55
C PHE A 835 10.03 35.07 4.27
N ASN A 836 10.13 35.54 5.51
CA ASN A 836 9.03 36.13 6.27
C ASN A 836 9.60 37.04 7.37
N LYS A 837 8.73 37.90 7.93
CA LYS A 837 9.12 38.92 8.91
C LYS A 837 9.89 38.34 10.10
N ASN A 838 9.39 37.23 10.64
CA ASN A 838 9.89 36.65 11.88
C ASN A 838 11.30 36.08 11.69
N ILE A 839 11.48 35.14 10.77
CA ILE A 839 12.75 34.42 10.63
C ILE A 839 13.87 35.32 10.08
N VAL A 840 13.57 36.23 9.16
CA VAL A 840 14.56 37.18 8.61
C VAL A 840 15.01 38.15 9.71
N SER A 841 14.09 38.67 10.52
CA SER A 841 14.47 39.52 11.65
C SER A 841 15.32 38.79 12.68
N LYS A 842 15.04 37.51 12.96
CA LYS A 842 15.83 36.67 13.88
C LYS A 842 17.25 36.43 13.34
N PHE A 843 17.40 36.11 12.05
CA PHE A 843 18.71 35.93 11.43
C PHE A 843 19.50 37.24 11.38
N MET A 844 18.88 38.37 11.01
CA MET A 844 19.52 39.69 11.07
C MET A 844 19.98 40.06 12.48
N LYS A 845 19.15 39.85 13.51
CA LYS A 845 19.52 40.11 14.91
C LYS A 845 20.70 39.27 15.40
N LYS A 846 20.87 38.06 14.86
CA LYS A 846 21.87 37.09 15.33
C LYS A 846 23.19 37.17 14.56
N TYR A 847 23.14 37.40 13.24
CA TYR A 847 24.29 37.35 12.35
C TYR A 847 24.61 38.68 11.65
N GLY A 848 23.88 39.76 11.96
CA GLY A 848 24.11 41.08 11.41
C GLY A 848 23.75 42.22 12.37
N GLU A 849 23.68 43.42 11.82
CA GLU A 849 23.16 44.62 12.46
C GLU A 849 21.65 44.71 12.23
N PHE A 850 20.89 44.96 13.29
CA PHE A 850 19.43 45.01 13.22
C PHE A 850 18.87 46.26 13.90
N GLU A 851 18.14 47.05 13.13
CA GLU A 851 17.36 48.18 13.62
C GLU A 851 15.88 47.96 13.26
N GLN A 852 15.03 47.84 14.28
CA GLN A 852 13.61 47.50 14.10
C GLN A 852 12.85 48.52 13.23
N MET A 853 13.07 49.82 13.45
CA MET A 853 12.39 50.88 12.71
C MET A 853 12.76 50.88 11.22
N SER A 854 14.05 50.70 10.90
CA SER A 854 14.49 50.58 9.50
C SER A 854 13.96 49.28 8.89
N PHE A 855 14.00 48.16 9.60
CA PHE A 855 13.50 46.89 9.09
C PHE A 855 12.00 46.92 8.72
N ASP A 856 11.18 47.62 9.51
CA ASP A 856 9.73 47.72 9.28
C ASP A 856 9.36 48.75 8.20
N ASN A 857 10.10 49.86 8.09
CA ASN A 857 9.73 50.98 7.21
C ASN A 857 10.55 51.08 5.91
N SER A 858 11.74 50.49 5.87
CA SER A 858 12.71 50.50 4.76
C SER A 858 13.46 49.16 4.71
N ASN A 859 12.70 48.08 4.51
CA ASN A 859 13.15 46.70 4.71
C ASN A 859 14.37 46.32 3.84
N TYR A 860 14.36 46.65 2.55
CA TYR A 860 15.47 46.31 1.65
C TYR A 860 16.72 47.11 1.99
N THR A 861 16.57 48.40 2.34
CA THR A 861 17.64 49.23 2.88
C THR A 861 18.21 48.65 4.17
N ALA A 862 17.35 48.23 5.11
CA ALA A 862 17.77 47.64 6.38
C ALA A 862 18.56 46.34 6.17
N ILE A 863 18.12 45.50 5.22
CA ILE A 863 18.81 44.25 4.86
C ILE A 863 20.18 44.55 4.25
N LYS A 864 20.28 45.48 3.29
CA LYS A 864 21.56 45.85 2.68
C LYS A 864 22.55 46.43 3.70
N ASN A 865 22.04 47.18 4.69
CA ASN A 865 22.85 47.75 5.76
C ASN A 865 23.14 46.76 6.91
N SER A 866 22.52 45.58 6.91
CA SER A 866 22.64 44.62 8.02
C SER A 866 24.00 43.94 8.13
N LYS A 867 24.87 44.04 7.13
CA LYS A 867 26.15 43.30 7.05
C LYS A 867 26.01 41.78 7.19
N SER A 868 24.79 41.24 6.98
CA SER A 868 24.54 39.80 6.92
C SER A 868 24.73 39.31 5.48
N ASP A 869 25.99 39.10 5.07
CA ASP A 869 26.35 38.82 3.67
C ASP A 869 25.57 37.63 3.09
N ASN A 870 25.48 36.50 3.83
CA ASN A 870 24.71 35.33 3.41
C ASN A 870 23.21 35.64 3.16
N LEU A 871 22.56 36.41 4.04
CA LEU A 871 21.17 36.80 3.85
C LEU A 871 21.01 37.73 2.64
N ILE A 872 21.96 38.66 2.45
CA ILE A 872 21.96 39.57 1.32
C ILE A 872 22.10 38.79 0.01
N ASP A 873 23.00 37.81 -0.05
CA ASP A 873 23.22 36.95 -1.22
C ASP A 873 22.01 36.06 -1.51
N TYR A 874 21.40 35.47 -0.47
CA TYR A 874 20.19 34.65 -0.62
C TYR A 874 19.03 35.47 -1.20
N ILE A 875 18.84 36.70 -0.69
CA ILE A 875 17.81 37.62 -1.20
C ILE A 875 18.12 38.07 -2.63
N ASN A 876 19.37 38.40 -2.96
CA ASN A 876 19.70 38.82 -4.33
C ASN A 876 19.43 37.70 -5.33
N THR A 877 19.73 36.44 -4.98
CA THR A 877 19.52 35.25 -5.83
C THR A 877 18.05 34.85 -5.92
N ASN A 878 17.21 35.27 -4.97
CA ASN A 878 15.78 34.90 -4.90
C ASN A 878 14.90 36.15 -4.70
N ILE A 879 15.18 37.22 -5.47
CA ILE A 879 14.62 38.54 -5.23
C ILE A 879 13.10 38.58 -5.37
N GLU A 880 12.52 37.81 -6.30
CA GLU A 880 11.06 37.76 -6.49
C GLU A 880 10.34 37.19 -5.26
N ASP A 881 10.87 36.10 -4.70
CA ASP A 881 10.30 35.44 -3.52
C ASP A 881 10.43 36.32 -2.28
N TYR A 882 11.55 37.01 -2.12
CA TYR A 882 11.72 38.01 -1.07
C TYR A 882 10.70 39.14 -1.21
N VAL A 883 10.57 39.71 -2.41
CA VAL A 883 9.65 40.84 -2.66
C VAL A 883 8.21 40.43 -2.35
N LYS A 884 7.80 39.26 -2.83
CA LYS A 884 6.45 38.76 -2.68
C LYS A 884 6.10 38.37 -1.24
N ASN A 885 6.97 37.63 -0.57
CA ASN A 885 6.65 37.00 0.72
C ASN A 885 7.07 37.83 1.95
N LEU A 886 7.87 38.89 1.76
CA LEU A 886 8.32 39.75 2.85
C LEU A 886 8.15 41.24 2.53
N TYR A 887 8.77 41.75 1.48
CA TYR A 887 8.78 43.21 1.21
C TYR A 887 7.37 43.79 1.01
N LEU A 888 6.55 43.14 0.18
CA LEU A 888 5.18 43.58 -0.11
C LEU A 888 4.20 43.21 1.01
N ASP A 889 4.45 42.15 1.77
CA ASP A 889 3.63 41.72 2.92
C ASP A 889 3.78 42.66 4.14
N LEU A 890 4.92 43.32 4.29
CA LEU A 890 5.15 44.31 5.34
C LEU A 890 4.44 45.64 5.05
N ASP A 891 3.19 45.82 5.46
CA ASP A 891 2.38 47.03 5.18
C ASP A 891 3.09 48.36 5.49
N THR A 892 3.94 48.40 6.53
CA THR A 892 4.69 49.59 6.96
C THR A 892 5.88 49.94 6.06
N ASN A 893 6.30 49.05 5.16
CA ASN A 893 7.48 49.22 4.32
C ASN A 893 7.21 50.19 3.16
N ILE A 894 7.28 51.49 3.45
CA ILE A 894 6.90 52.57 2.51
C ILE A 894 8.00 53.60 2.27
N ASN A 895 9.10 53.59 3.03
CA ASN A 895 10.11 54.65 3.06
C ASN A 895 11.51 54.15 2.67
N GLU A 896 11.64 53.37 1.61
CA GLU A 896 12.95 52.91 1.13
C GLU A 896 13.87 54.09 0.78
N GLU A 897 15.16 53.94 1.10
CA GLU A 897 16.18 54.88 0.67
C GLU A 897 16.31 54.82 -0.85
N GLN A 898 16.41 55.99 -1.49
CA GLN A 898 16.36 56.10 -2.95
C GLN A 898 17.39 55.22 -3.67
N ASN A 899 18.62 55.10 -3.16
CA ASN A 899 19.66 54.28 -3.79
C ASN A 899 19.25 52.80 -3.85
N ASN A 900 18.79 52.26 -2.72
CA ASN A 900 18.36 50.86 -2.61
C ASN A 900 17.05 50.62 -3.37
N TYR A 901 16.16 51.61 -3.38
CA TYR A 901 14.94 51.57 -4.16
C TYR A 901 15.23 51.47 -5.67
N LEU A 902 16.18 52.25 -6.18
CA LEU A 902 16.63 52.17 -7.57
C LEU A 902 17.28 50.82 -7.90
N LEU A 903 18.11 50.27 -6.99
CA LEU A 903 18.68 48.93 -7.16
C LEU A 903 17.59 47.86 -7.32
N LEU A 904 16.51 47.96 -6.53
CA LEU A 904 15.38 47.02 -6.61
C LEU A 904 14.61 47.17 -7.93
N LEU A 905 14.38 48.41 -8.39
CA LEU A 905 13.68 48.68 -9.66
C LEU A 905 14.50 48.30 -10.91
N ASN A 906 15.82 48.42 -10.85
CA ASN A 906 16.71 48.04 -11.95
C ASN A 906 17.12 46.57 -11.94
N ASN A 907 16.80 45.80 -10.89
CA ASN A 907 17.14 44.38 -10.83
C ASN A 907 16.50 43.58 -11.98
N SER A 908 17.29 42.94 -12.83
CA SER A 908 16.82 42.23 -14.02
C SER A 908 16.02 40.96 -13.73
N GLU A 909 16.22 40.34 -12.56
CA GLU A 909 15.53 39.11 -12.16
C GLU A 909 14.13 39.37 -11.58
N LEU A 910 13.83 40.62 -11.21
CA LEU A 910 12.52 41.00 -10.69
C LEU A 910 11.55 41.34 -11.83
N ASN A 911 10.43 40.63 -11.93
CA ASN A 911 9.46 40.89 -12.98
C ASN A 911 8.81 42.29 -12.91
N LEU A 912 8.32 42.76 -14.06
CA LEU A 912 7.73 44.09 -14.23
C LEU A 912 6.51 44.32 -13.32
N LYS A 913 5.71 43.28 -13.03
CA LYS A 913 4.51 43.40 -12.21
C LYS A 913 4.87 43.74 -10.76
N LEU A 914 5.78 42.97 -10.16
CA LEU A 914 6.26 43.20 -8.79
C LEU A 914 6.94 44.58 -8.66
N LYS A 915 7.68 45.02 -9.67
CA LYS A 915 8.24 46.40 -9.72
C LYS A 915 7.15 47.47 -9.66
N LYS A 916 6.05 47.32 -10.42
CA LYS A 916 4.90 48.23 -10.35
C LYS A 916 4.22 48.19 -8.98
N ASP A 917 4.09 47.02 -8.37
CA ASP A 917 3.52 46.88 -7.02
C ASP A 917 4.39 47.59 -5.95
N ILE A 918 5.71 47.50 -6.06
CA ILE A 918 6.65 48.27 -5.22
C ILE A 918 6.44 49.78 -5.43
N ILE A 919 6.36 50.24 -6.68
CA ILE A 919 6.19 51.67 -7.01
C ILE A 919 4.90 52.25 -6.40
N ASN A 920 3.81 51.48 -6.45
CA ASN A 920 2.55 51.90 -5.85
C ASN A 920 2.68 52.06 -4.33
N LYS A 921 3.36 51.11 -3.67
CA LYS A 921 3.53 51.05 -2.22
C LYS A 921 4.47 52.12 -1.65
N VAL A 922 5.64 52.32 -2.25
CA VAL A 922 6.70 53.18 -1.72
C VAL A 922 6.36 54.67 -1.91
N VAL A 923 6.52 55.48 -0.87
CA VAL A 923 6.26 56.93 -0.89
C VAL A 923 7.46 57.73 -1.41
N THR A 924 8.69 57.20 -1.25
CA THR A 924 9.92 57.81 -1.73
C THR A 924 9.82 58.18 -3.21
N LYS A 925 9.98 59.47 -3.51
CA LYS A 925 10.00 59.98 -4.88
C LYS A 925 11.40 59.81 -5.48
N ILE A 926 11.44 59.43 -6.76
CA ILE A 926 12.70 59.34 -7.52
C ILE A 926 13.15 60.75 -7.90
N ILE A 927 14.39 61.10 -7.54
CA ILE A 927 14.98 62.42 -7.79
C ILE A 927 15.36 62.58 -9.27
N ASP A 928 16.01 61.58 -9.84
CA ASP A 928 16.50 61.56 -11.23
C ASP A 928 16.01 60.29 -11.93
N ILE A 929 15.14 60.47 -12.91
CA ILE A 929 14.52 59.36 -13.65
C ILE A 929 15.46 58.70 -14.64
N SER A 930 16.53 59.37 -15.06
CA SER A 930 17.49 58.81 -16.02
C SER A 930 18.22 57.59 -15.45
N LEU A 931 18.18 57.40 -14.13
CA LEU A 931 18.73 56.24 -13.42
C LEU A 931 17.82 55.01 -13.47
N VAL A 932 16.59 55.12 -13.99
CA VAL A 932 15.68 53.97 -14.17
C VAL A 932 15.90 53.36 -15.55
N GLU A 933 16.40 52.13 -15.61
CA GLU A 933 16.83 51.51 -16.87
C GLU A 933 15.67 51.12 -17.80
N ASN A 934 14.47 50.88 -17.24
CA ASN A 934 13.30 50.44 -18.00
C ASN A 934 12.34 51.62 -18.27
N ASN A 935 12.15 51.94 -19.55
CA ASN A 935 11.29 53.05 -19.99
C ASN A 935 9.81 52.87 -19.63
N ASP A 936 9.27 51.64 -19.63
CA ASP A 936 7.87 51.40 -19.25
C ASP A 936 7.65 51.64 -17.75
N LEU A 937 8.64 51.31 -16.92
CA LEU A 937 8.62 51.64 -15.49
C LEU A 937 8.74 53.13 -15.25
N ALA A 938 9.60 53.81 -16.01
CA ALA A 938 9.70 55.26 -15.94
C ALA A 938 8.32 55.90 -16.18
N LEU A 939 7.66 55.60 -17.30
CA LEU A 939 6.31 56.10 -17.58
C LEU A 939 5.34 55.83 -16.43
N PHE A 940 5.35 54.61 -15.88
CA PHE A 940 4.52 54.24 -14.74
C PHE A 940 4.83 55.07 -13.46
N ILE A 941 6.10 55.37 -13.18
CA ILE A 941 6.52 56.24 -12.06
C ILE A 941 5.94 57.65 -12.22
N LEU A 942 5.98 58.20 -13.44
CA LEU A 942 5.42 59.52 -13.74
C LEU A 942 3.91 59.55 -13.55
N GLU A 943 3.19 58.56 -14.11
CA GLU A 943 1.74 58.43 -14.00
C GLU A 943 1.26 58.34 -12.54
N ASN A 944 2.03 57.69 -11.68
CA ASN A 944 1.72 57.53 -10.26
C ASN A 944 2.28 58.64 -9.35
N ASN A 945 2.82 59.72 -9.93
CA ASN A 945 3.38 60.86 -9.20
C ASN A 945 4.51 60.47 -8.21
N LYS A 946 5.34 59.48 -8.59
CA LYS A 946 6.44 58.93 -7.77
C LYS A 946 7.81 59.50 -8.14
N ILE A 947 7.83 60.69 -8.74
CA ILE A 947 9.02 61.39 -9.19
C ILE A 947 9.03 62.83 -8.67
N GLU A 948 10.21 63.38 -8.40
CA GLU A 948 10.35 64.78 -8.01
C GLU A 948 10.00 65.73 -9.19
N PRO A 949 9.24 66.83 -8.93
CA PRO A 949 8.87 67.79 -9.96
C PRO A 949 10.07 68.64 -10.42
N LYS A 950 10.91 68.07 -11.30
CA LYS A 950 12.08 68.73 -11.89
C LYS A 950 11.95 68.80 -13.41
N TRP A 951 12.37 69.91 -14.00
CA TRP A 951 12.38 70.08 -15.46
C TRP A 951 13.23 69.03 -16.18
N ALA A 952 14.37 68.63 -15.60
CA ALA A 952 15.22 67.57 -16.15
C ALA A 952 14.47 66.23 -16.30
N ASN A 953 13.62 65.89 -15.34
CA ASN A 953 12.81 64.67 -15.35
C ASN A 953 11.76 64.69 -16.45
N LEU A 954 11.06 65.82 -16.64
CA LEU A 954 10.06 65.95 -17.72
C LEU A 954 10.72 65.98 -19.10
N LEU A 955 11.90 66.61 -19.20
CA LEU A 955 12.68 66.64 -20.43
C LEU A 955 13.19 65.25 -20.83
N PHE A 956 13.55 64.40 -19.86
CA PHE A 956 13.93 63.02 -20.15
C PHE A 956 12.82 62.27 -20.89
N TYR A 957 11.57 62.40 -20.45
CA TYR A 957 10.43 61.81 -21.16
C TYR A 957 10.24 62.43 -22.54
N PHE A 958 10.29 63.75 -22.63
CA PHE A 958 10.14 64.47 -23.90
C PHE A 958 11.12 63.99 -24.98
N LYS A 959 12.40 63.79 -24.61
CA LYS A 959 13.44 63.24 -25.50
C LYS A 959 13.10 61.82 -25.98
N ASN A 960 12.55 61.00 -25.11
CA ASN A 960 12.21 59.60 -25.40
C ASN A 960 10.86 59.45 -26.11
N SER A 961 10.04 60.50 -26.19
CA SER A 961 8.70 60.51 -26.80
C SER A 961 8.67 61.24 -28.16
N GLU A 962 9.75 61.16 -28.93
CA GLU A 962 9.89 61.83 -30.23
C GLU A 962 9.60 63.35 -30.16
N ASP A 963 10.09 64.01 -29.11
CA ASP A 963 9.89 65.44 -28.86
C ASP A 963 8.41 65.85 -28.75
N LYS A 964 7.58 64.98 -28.15
CA LYS A 964 6.16 65.28 -27.84
C LYS A 964 5.86 65.21 -26.35
N ILE A 965 5.09 66.18 -25.86
CA ILE A 965 4.55 66.13 -24.50
C ILE A 965 3.37 65.15 -24.45
N LEU A 966 3.51 64.12 -23.63
CA LEU A 966 2.50 63.07 -23.40
C LEU A 966 1.44 63.51 -22.39
N ASP A 967 0.26 62.88 -22.45
CA ASP A 967 -0.84 63.12 -21.49
C ASP A 967 -0.43 62.84 -20.04
N SER A 968 0.46 61.88 -19.80
CA SER A 968 1.03 61.59 -18.48
C SER A 968 1.82 62.80 -17.92
N THR A 969 2.54 63.52 -18.77
CA THR A 969 3.25 64.75 -18.40
C THR A 969 2.26 65.88 -18.10
N VAL A 970 1.20 66.02 -18.90
CA VAL A 970 0.11 66.97 -18.65
C VAL A 970 -0.56 66.69 -17.31
N ASN A 971 -0.93 65.45 -17.04
CA ASN A 971 -1.56 65.03 -15.79
C ASN A 971 -0.65 65.27 -14.58
N PHE A 972 0.65 64.98 -14.72
CA PHE A 972 1.64 65.24 -13.68
C PHE A 972 1.74 66.74 -13.35
N ILE A 973 1.71 67.61 -14.37
CA ILE A 973 1.72 69.08 -14.21
C ILE A 973 0.40 69.59 -13.63
N ASN A 974 -0.73 69.01 -14.01
CA ASN A 974 -2.05 69.39 -13.51
C ASN A 974 -2.21 69.11 -12.01
N ASN A 975 -1.37 68.27 -11.40
CA ASN A 975 -1.20 68.28 -9.96
C ASN A 975 -0.56 69.62 -9.52
N ILE A 976 -1.38 70.46 -8.90
CA ILE A 976 -1.00 71.84 -8.58
C ILE A 976 0.26 71.97 -7.72
N GLU A 977 0.55 71.01 -6.84
CA GLU A 977 1.78 71.03 -6.04
C GLU A 977 3.02 70.80 -6.91
N ASN A 978 2.93 69.89 -7.90
CA ASN A 978 4.01 69.67 -8.84
C ASN A 978 4.26 70.92 -9.70
N ALA A 979 3.20 71.58 -10.19
CA ALA A 979 3.33 72.84 -10.92
C ALA A 979 3.97 73.95 -10.08
N ARG A 980 3.64 74.03 -8.77
CA ARG A 980 4.27 75.00 -7.86
C ARG A 980 5.76 74.73 -7.71
N GLU A 981 6.15 73.49 -7.43
CA GLU A 981 7.56 73.11 -7.29
C GLU A 981 8.35 73.37 -8.59
N LEU A 982 7.78 72.98 -9.74
CA LEU A 982 8.37 73.26 -11.05
C LEU A 982 8.53 74.78 -11.30
N SER A 983 7.60 75.60 -10.80
CA SER A 983 7.63 77.05 -10.98
C SER A 983 8.70 77.80 -10.17
N ILE A 984 9.32 77.13 -9.19
CA ILE A 984 10.38 77.72 -8.36
C ILE A 984 11.64 77.95 -9.20
N ILE A 985 11.93 77.06 -10.15
CA ILE A 985 13.17 77.06 -10.93
C ILE A 985 12.85 77.36 -12.40
N LYS A 986 13.56 78.34 -12.99
CA LYS A 986 13.49 78.63 -14.43
C LYS A 986 13.98 77.43 -15.25
N ILE A 987 13.36 77.20 -16.41
CA ILE A 987 13.79 76.16 -17.35
C ILE A 987 15.19 76.54 -17.88
N PRO A 988 16.17 75.62 -17.87
CA PRO A 988 17.53 75.90 -18.34
C PRO A 988 17.58 76.33 -19.81
N THR A 989 18.46 77.28 -20.15
CA THR A 989 18.62 77.82 -21.51
C THR A 989 19.71 77.15 -22.35
N GLU A 990 20.65 76.40 -21.74
CA GLU A 990 21.74 75.71 -22.47
C GLU A 990 22.19 74.42 -21.77
N ILE A 991 22.14 73.29 -22.50
CA ILE A 991 23.01 72.11 -22.32
C ILE A 991 23.27 71.50 -23.73
N GLU A 992 24.53 71.50 -24.17
CA GLU A 992 25.10 70.78 -25.32
C GLU A 992 24.32 70.78 -26.67
N GLY A 993 24.57 71.77 -27.52
CA GLY A 993 24.58 71.62 -28.99
C GLY A 993 23.24 71.49 -29.74
N LYS A 994 22.10 71.32 -29.06
CA LYS A 994 20.74 71.44 -29.63
C LYS A 994 19.83 72.09 -28.58
N ASN A 995 19.13 73.18 -28.91
CA ASN A 995 18.25 73.88 -27.96
C ASN A 995 16.91 73.13 -27.74
N ILE A 996 16.98 71.91 -27.24
CA ILE A 996 15.83 71.03 -27.00
C ILE A 996 14.88 71.57 -25.92
N TYR A 997 15.39 72.40 -25.00
CA TYR A 997 14.56 73.06 -24.00
C TYR A 997 13.61 74.09 -24.61
N ASP A 998 14.02 74.77 -25.68
CA ASP A 998 13.17 75.69 -26.41
C ASP A 998 12.04 74.96 -27.14
N ILE A 999 12.35 73.87 -27.84
CA ILE A 999 11.34 72.99 -28.47
C ILE A 999 10.37 72.44 -27.41
N PHE A 1000 10.89 72.00 -26.27
CA PHE A 1000 10.07 71.56 -25.13
C PHE A 1000 9.14 72.67 -24.62
N CYS A 1001 9.64 73.91 -24.51
CA CYS A 1001 8.83 75.04 -24.10
C CYS A 1001 7.76 75.41 -25.13
N GLU A 1002 8.08 75.40 -26.43
CA GLU A 1002 7.12 75.62 -27.50
C GLU A 1002 6.00 74.57 -27.50
N GLU A 1003 6.34 73.29 -27.33
CA GLU A 1003 5.33 72.23 -27.17
C GLU A 1003 4.52 72.42 -25.88
N LEU A 1004 5.15 72.82 -24.77
CA LEU A 1004 4.50 72.99 -23.47
C LEU A 1004 3.48 74.13 -23.48
N ILE A 1005 3.80 75.27 -24.10
CA ILE A 1005 2.86 76.38 -24.21
C ILE A 1005 1.66 76.00 -25.08
N ASN A 1006 1.82 75.10 -26.05
CA ASN A 1006 0.75 74.70 -26.96
C ASN A 1006 -0.21 73.64 -26.40
N LYS A 1007 0.02 73.11 -25.19
CA LYS A 1007 -0.89 72.14 -24.55
C LYS A 1007 -2.11 72.80 -23.91
N ASN A 1008 -3.27 72.63 -24.54
CA ASN A 1008 -4.55 73.14 -24.06
C ASN A 1008 -5.10 72.35 -22.87
N GLU A 1009 -4.64 71.13 -22.67
CA GLU A 1009 -5.06 70.18 -21.64
C GLU A 1009 -4.50 70.53 -20.24
N ILE A 1010 -3.47 71.37 -20.16
CA ILE A 1010 -2.93 71.86 -18.89
C ILE A 1010 -3.93 72.84 -18.24
N GLU A 1011 -4.35 72.60 -17.00
CA GLU A 1011 -5.30 73.45 -16.29
C GLU A 1011 -4.76 74.88 -16.12
N ASN A 1012 -5.64 75.88 -16.22
CA ASN A 1012 -5.25 77.30 -16.24
C ASN A 1012 -4.37 77.74 -15.06
N LYS A 1013 -4.58 77.18 -13.86
CA LYS A 1013 -3.74 77.49 -12.68
C LYS A 1013 -2.34 76.91 -12.79
N ALA A 1014 -2.23 75.64 -13.21
CA ALA A 1014 -0.94 75.00 -13.43
C ALA A 1014 -0.19 75.66 -14.59
N TYR A 1015 -0.92 76.00 -15.67
CA TYR A 1015 -0.40 76.71 -16.83
C TYR A 1015 0.20 78.07 -16.47
N ASP A 1016 -0.46 78.86 -15.62
CA ASP A 1016 0.09 80.14 -15.13
C ASP A 1016 1.39 79.96 -14.31
N LEU A 1017 1.47 78.90 -13.50
CA LEU A 1017 2.66 78.62 -12.70
C LEU A 1017 3.83 78.20 -13.59
N ILE A 1018 3.63 77.21 -14.46
CA ILE A 1018 4.73 76.66 -15.26
C ILE A 1018 5.24 77.66 -16.29
N THR A 1019 4.37 78.49 -16.89
CA THR A 1019 4.79 79.47 -17.91
C THR A 1019 5.67 80.57 -17.32
N LYS A 1020 5.57 80.87 -16.02
CA LYS A 1020 6.53 81.73 -15.32
C LYS A 1020 7.94 81.15 -15.27
N SER A 1021 8.10 79.84 -15.51
CA SER A 1021 9.40 79.17 -15.53
C SER A 1021 10.11 79.30 -16.88
N ILE A 1022 9.37 79.66 -17.93
CA ILE A 1022 9.89 79.78 -19.29
C ILE A 1022 10.76 81.05 -19.36
N PRO A 1023 12.01 80.96 -19.84
CA PRO A 1023 12.90 82.11 -19.98
C PRO A 1023 12.77 82.84 -21.34
N TRP A 1024 12.14 82.21 -22.34
CA TRP A 1024 12.05 82.75 -23.70
C TRP A 1024 10.85 83.66 -23.92
N GLY A 1025 11.09 84.70 -24.71
CA GLY A 1025 10.05 85.45 -25.40
C GLY A 1025 10.00 85.00 -26.87
N TYR A 1026 8.83 84.65 -27.37
CA TYR A 1026 8.61 84.16 -28.72
C TYR A 1026 8.06 85.26 -29.63
N THR A 1027 8.49 85.21 -30.88
CA THR A 1027 7.91 85.98 -31.99
C THR A 1027 7.06 85.03 -32.82
N ILE A 1028 5.76 85.30 -32.91
CA ILE A 1028 4.75 84.48 -33.58
C ILE A 1028 4.79 83.02 -33.10
N PRO A 1029 4.60 82.74 -31.78
CA PRO A 1029 4.52 81.36 -31.31
C PRO A 1029 3.30 80.67 -31.93
N ASN A 1030 3.40 79.36 -32.21
CA ASN A 1030 2.33 78.59 -32.85
C ASN A 1030 1.13 78.29 -31.91
N ILE A 1031 0.37 79.32 -31.55
CA ILE A 1031 -0.69 79.26 -30.53
C ILE A 1031 -2.11 79.18 -31.11
N SER A 1032 -2.24 78.86 -32.40
CA SER A 1032 -3.52 78.87 -33.13
C SER A 1032 -4.61 77.96 -32.51
N ALA A 1033 -4.19 76.90 -31.80
CA ALA A 1033 -5.09 75.98 -31.11
C ALA A 1033 -5.47 76.44 -29.69
N LEU A 1034 -4.80 77.44 -29.09
CA LEU A 1034 -4.97 77.80 -27.68
C LEU A 1034 -6.24 78.61 -27.40
N ASN A 1035 -6.81 78.42 -26.20
CA ASN A 1035 -7.91 79.26 -25.75
C ASN A 1035 -7.45 80.69 -25.36
N LYS A 1036 -8.37 81.66 -25.45
CA LYS A 1036 -8.09 83.09 -25.17
C LYS A 1036 -7.48 83.33 -23.78
N GLN A 1037 -7.88 82.56 -22.76
CA GLN A 1037 -7.41 82.73 -21.39
C GLN A 1037 -5.93 82.32 -21.21
N LYS A 1038 -5.48 81.28 -21.93
CA LYS A 1038 -4.08 80.85 -21.94
C LYS A 1038 -3.18 81.87 -22.63
N ILE A 1039 -3.64 82.42 -23.75
CA ILE A 1039 -2.89 83.44 -24.48
C ILE A 1039 -2.74 84.71 -23.62
N SER A 1040 -3.80 85.14 -22.94
CA SER A 1040 -3.71 86.22 -21.92
C SER A 1040 -2.69 85.88 -20.81
N THR A 1041 -2.63 84.62 -20.36
CA THR A 1041 -1.63 84.17 -19.38
C THR A 1041 -0.20 84.26 -19.92
N LEU A 1042 0.03 83.88 -21.18
CA LEU A 1042 1.33 84.01 -21.86
C LEU A 1042 1.77 85.48 -21.97
N ILE A 1043 0.85 86.39 -22.31
CA ILE A 1043 1.10 87.84 -22.32
C ILE A 1043 1.49 88.32 -20.92
N ARG A 1044 0.72 87.94 -19.89
CA ARG A 1044 1.00 88.33 -18.49
C ARG A 1044 2.38 87.86 -18.02
N ASN A 1045 2.81 86.67 -18.46
CA ASN A 1045 4.05 86.02 -18.05
C ASN A 1045 5.25 86.34 -18.98
N TYR A 1046 5.15 87.36 -19.84
CA TYR A 1046 6.23 87.86 -20.70
C TYR A 1046 6.73 86.88 -21.77
N ILE A 1047 5.87 85.96 -22.22
CA ILE A 1047 6.22 84.96 -23.24
C ILE A 1047 6.16 85.53 -24.66
N PHE A 1048 5.45 86.63 -24.89
CA PHE A 1048 5.46 87.34 -26.17
C PHE A 1048 6.52 88.44 -26.17
N THR A 1049 7.33 88.51 -27.23
CA THR A 1049 8.19 89.67 -27.48
C THR A 1049 7.35 90.90 -27.86
N PRO A 1050 7.68 92.11 -27.36
CA PRO A 1050 6.95 93.34 -27.68
C PRO A 1050 7.35 93.88 -29.06
N ASN A 1051 6.89 93.21 -30.11
CA ASN A 1051 7.09 93.59 -31.51
C ASN A 1051 5.76 93.65 -32.28
N ILE A 1052 5.80 94.28 -33.45
CA ILE A 1052 4.63 94.50 -34.31
C ILE A 1052 4.11 93.19 -34.89
N GLU A 1053 5.01 92.24 -35.15
CA GLU A 1053 4.67 90.89 -35.60
C GLU A 1053 3.70 90.20 -34.62
N ASN A 1054 4.03 90.17 -33.32
CA ASN A 1054 3.14 89.62 -32.29
C ASN A 1054 1.86 90.43 -32.10
N TYR A 1055 1.95 91.76 -32.19
CA TYR A 1055 0.78 92.62 -32.12
C TYR A 1055 -0.25 92.28 -33.21
N ASN A 1056 0.21 92.19 -34.46
CA ASN A 1056 -0.64 91.82 -35.60
C ASN A 1056 -1.10 90.36 -35.53
N TYR A 1057 -0.21 89.46 -35.11
CA TYR A 1057 -0.52 88.04 -34.97
C TYR A 1057 -1.63 87.77 -33.96
N LEU A 1058 -1.71 88.54 -32.87
CA LEU A 1058 -2.79 88.43 -31.89
C LEU A 1058 -4.10 89.09 -32.34
N LYS A 1059 -4.02 90.07 -33.25
CA LYS A 1059 -5.15 90.91 -33.64
C LYS A 1059 -6.22 90.15 -34.44
N GLU A 1060 -5.83 89.39 -35.46
CA GLU A 1060 -6.81 88.70 -36.32
C GLU A 1060 -7.55 87.52 -35.63
N PRO A 1061 -6.87 86.56 -34.97
CA PRO A 1061 -7.52 85.40 -34.37
C PRO A 1061 -8.13 85.67 -32.98
N PHE A 1062 -7.71 86.71 -32.24
CA PHE A 1062 -8.09 86.90 -30.83
C PHE A 1062 -8.46 88.35 -30.51
N GLU A 1063 -9.74 88.70 -30.70
CA GLU A 1063 -10.26 90.07 -30.49
C GLU A 1063 -9.83 90.65 -29.12
N GLY A 1064 -9.05 91.74 -29.16
CA GLY A 1064 -8.61 92.52 -28.01
C GLY A 1064 -7.34 92.05 -27.29
N LEU A 1065 -6.74 90.89 -27.64
CA LEU A 1065 -5.48 90.45 -27.02
C LEU A 1065 -4.26 91.23 -27.51
N ASN A 1066 -4.29 91.75 -28.74
CA ASN A 1066 -3.31 92.71 -29.26
C ASN A 1066 -3.25 93.97 -28.37
N ILE A 1067 -4.40 94.41 -27.85
CA ILE A 1067 -4.47 95.54 -26.92
C ILE A 1067 -3.99 95.15 -25.53
N GLU A 1068 -4.28 93.94 -25.05
CA GLU A 1068 -3.72 93.43 -23.79
C GLU A 1068 -2.18 93.32 -23.82
N LEU A 1069 -1.60 92.90 -24.95
CA LEU A 1069 -0.15 92.92 -25.19
C LEU A 1069 0.39 94.34 -25.15
N LEU A 1070 -0.29 95.29 -25.81
CA LEU A 1070 0.08 96.70 -25.79
C LEU A 1070 0.03 97.29 -24.39
N GLU A 1071 -1.03 97.03 -23.62
CA GLU A 1071 -1.15 97.51 -22.23
C GLU A 1071 -0.03 96.96 -21.34
N LYS A 1072 0.35 95.71 -21.55
CA LYS A 1072 1.43 95.04 -20.81
C LYS A 1072 2.81 95.62 -21.12
N PHE A 1073 3.08 95.94 -22.39
CA PHE A 1073 4.35 96.47 -22.90
C PHE A 1073 4.20 97.90 -23.42
N LYS A 1074 3.49 98.73 -22.66
CA LYS A 1074 3.07 100.05 -23.13
C LYS A 1074 4.22 101.00 -23.46
N ALA A 1075 5.39 100.82 -22.83
CA ALA A 1075 6.56 101.64 -23.12
C ALA A 1075 7.11 101.32 -24.52
N GLU A 1076 7.30 100.02 -24.80
CA GLU A 1076 7.84 99.51 -26.05
C GLU A 1076 6.91 99.79 -27.24
N PHE A 1077 5.60 99.69 -27.06
CA PHE A 1077 4.64 100.00 -28.12
C PHE A 1077 4.39 101.51 -28.30
N SER A 1078 4.63 102.33 -27.27
CA SER A 1078 4.56 103.80 -27.42
C SER A 1078 5.67 104.35 -28.32
N GLU A 1079 6.85 103.72 -28.34
CA GLU A 1079 7.95 104.10 -29.25
C GLU A 1079 7.68 103.70 -30.70
N LYS A 1080 6.82 102.70 -30.93
CA LYS A 1080 6.49 102.13 -32.25
C LYS A 1080 5.09 102.51 -32.73
N ILE A 1081 4.52 103.60 -32.19
CA ILE A 1081 3.12 103.97 -32.41
C ILE A 1081 2.79 104.19 -33.90
N ASP A 1082 3.74 104.74 -34.66
CA ASP A 1082 3.59 105.02 -36.08
C ASP A 1082 3.57 103.76 -36.96
N GLU A 1083 4.07 102.64 -36.42
CA GLU A 1083 4.11 101.33 -37.09
C GLU A 1083 2.85 100.50 -36.79
N LEU A 1084 1.97 100.94 -35.89
CA LEU A 1084 0.75 100.24 -35.52
C LEU A 1084 -0.43 100.57 -36.46
N HIS A 1085 -1.01 99.54 -37.07
CA HIS A 1085 -2.23 99.68 -37.88
C HIS A 1085 -3.48 99.48 -37.02
N LEU A 1086 -3.91 100.56 -36.36
CA LEU A 1086 -5.13 100.58 -35.54
C LEU A 1086 -6.39 100.68 -36.41
N ASP A 1087 -7.39 99.85 -36.10
CA ASP A 1087 -8.74 100.02 -36.66
C ASP A 1087 -9.69 100.68 -35.66
N GLY A 1088 -10.93 100.90 -36.10
CA GLY A 1088 -11.94 101.56 -35.28
C GLY A 1088 -12.28 100.79 -33.99
N ASN A 1089 -12.12 99.46 -33.94
CA ASN A 1089 -12.37 98.67 -32.73
C ASN A 1089 -11.17 98.67 -31.79
N ASP A 1090 -9.94 98.57 -32.29
CA ASP A 1090 -8.72 98.69 -31.50
C ASP A 1090 -8.70 100.02 -30.74
N LEU A 1091 -9.00 101.11 -31.46
CA LEU A 1091 -9.06 102.44 -30.88
C LEU A 1091 -10.13 102.52 -29.78
N ALA A 1092 -11.26 101.82 -29.92
CA ALA A 1092 -12.30 101.79 -28.89
C ALA A 1092 -11.80 101.10 -27.61
N LEU A 1093 -11.05 100.01 -27.75
CA LEU A 1093 -10.45 99.28 -26.63
C LEU A 1093 -9.37 100.12 -25.95
N ILE A 1094 -8.50 100.80 -26.71
CA ILE A 1094 -7.48 101.72 -26.20
C ILE A 1094 -8.11 102.89 -25.43
N LEU A 1095 -9.11 103.57 -26.01
CA LEU A 1095 -9.78 104.70 -25.36
C LEU A 1095 -10.53 104.29 -24.09
N ASN A 1096 -11.06 103.07 -24.06
CA ASN A 1096 -11.74 102.49 -22.89
C ASN A 1096 -10.77 101.85 -21.87
N SER A 1097 -9.48 101.73 -22.20
CA SER A 1097 -8.46 101.16 -21.31
C SER A 1097 -8.42 101.87 -19.96
N ARG A 1098 -8.22 101.10 -18.89
CA ARG A 1098 -7.92 101.63 -17.55
C ARG A 1098 -6.42 101.64 -17.23
N VAL A 1099 -5.61 100.96 -18.04
CA VAL A 1099 -4.15 100.86 -17.89
C VAL A 1099 -3.47 102.09 -18.51
N LEU A 1100 -4.00 102.55 -19.64
CA LEU A 1100 -3.52 103.74 -20.33
C LEU A 1100 -4.10 105.02 -19.72
N ASN A 1101 -3.25 106.02 -19.49
CA ASN A 1101 -3.68 107.35 -19.07
C ASN A 1101 -4.19 108.19 -20.26
N ASP A 1102 -4.79 109.34 -19.98
CA ASP A 1102 -5.40 110.17 -21.03
C ASP A 1102 -4.37 110.72 -22.03
N PHE A 1103 -3.14 110.98 -21.60
CA PHE A 1103 -2.05 111.42 -22.48
C PHE A 1103 -1.58 110.31 -23.44
N GLU A 1104 -1.45 109.08 -22.95
CA GLU A 1104 -1.14 107.91 -23.77
C GLU A 1104 -2.26 107.65 -24.80
N LYS A 1105 -3.52 107.78 -24.38
CA LYS A 1105 -4.68 107.66 -25.28
C LYS A 1105 -4.72 108.70 -26.38
N ILE A 1106 -4.31 109.94 -26.10
CA ILE A 1106 -4.19 111.00 -27.11
C ILE A 1106 -3.20 110.60 -28.19
N LYS A 1107 -2.01 110.11 -27.80
CA LYS A 1107 -0.99 109.70 -28.78
C LYS A 1107 -1.50 108.63 -29.76
N PHE A 1108 -2.25 107.64 -29.26
CA PHE A 1108 -2.86 106.62 -30.11
C PHE A 1108 -4.03 107.16 -30.96
N LEU A 1109 -4.71 108.20 -30.48
CA LEU A 1109 -5.77 108.88 -31.24
C LEU A 1109 -5.17 109.71 -32.40
N GLU A 1110 -4.08 110.44 -32.14
CA GLU A 1110 -3.37 111.27 -33.13
C GLU A 1110 -2.72 110.43 -34.24
N SER A 1111 -2.33 109.18 -33.95
CA SER A 1111 -1.79 108.25 -34.96
C SER A 1111 -2.87 107.64 -35.86
N CYS A 1112 -4.16 107.82 -35.55
CA CYS A 1112 -5.27 107.31 -36.35
C CYS A 1112 -5.79 108.34 -37.36
N SER A 1113 -6.16 107.88 -38.57
CA SER A 1113 -6.88 108.75 -39.52
C SER A 1113 -8.30 109.07 -39.02
N ASP A 1114 -8.81 110.26 -39.38
CA ASP A 1114 -10.20 110.67 -39.10
C ASP A 1114 -11.22 109.58 -39.46
N ASN A 1115 -11.01 108.90 -40.60
CA ASN A 1115 -11.89 107.84 -41.07
C ASN A 1115 -11.94 106.65 -40.10
N VAL A 1116 -10.79 106.22 -39.56
CA VAL A 1116 -10.70 105.14 -38.57
C VAL A 1116 -11.43 105.54 -37.29
N ILE A 1117 -11.24 106.78 -36.84
CA ILE A 1117 -11.89 107.31 -35.64
C ILE A 1117 -13.42 107.35 -35.81
N ILE A 1118 -13.90 107.88 -36.93
CA ILE A 1118 -15.33 108.07 -37.21
C ILE A 1118 -16.03 106.76 -37.56
N SER A 1119 -15.32 105.78 -38.14
CA SER A 1119 -15.90 104.50 -38.56
C SER A 1119 -16.56 103.71 -37.44
N ASN A 1120 -16.14 103.89 -36.18
CA ASN A 1120 -16.74 103.25 -35.02
C ASN A 1120 -17.45 104.27 -34.12
N ILE A 1121 -18.76 104.14 -34.01
CA ILE A 1121 -19.60 105.03 -33.19
C ILE A 1121 -19.17 105.05 -31.71
N LYS A 1122 -18.62 103.93 -31.20
CA LYS A 1122 -18.14 103.83 -29.82
C LYS A 1122 -16.98 104.79 -29.56
N ASN A 1123 -16.09 104.99 -30.54
CA ASN A 1123 -14.99 105.94 -30.44
C ASN A 1123 -15.51 107.34 -30.24
N LEU A 1124 -16.48 107.79 -31.05
CA LEU A 1124 -17.07 109.12 -30.92
C LEU A 1124 -17.71 109.35 -29.54
N ASN A 1125 -18.35 108.32 -28.97
CA ASN A 1125 -18.90 108.41 -27.61
C ASN A 1125 -17.79 108.49 -26.56
N LEU A 1126 -16.79 107.61 -26.60
CA LEU A 1126 -15.66 107.63 -25.65
C LEU A 1126 -14.89 108.96 -25.74
N ILE A 1127 -14.61 109.43 -26.94
CA ILE A 1127 -14.00 110.74 -27.22
C ILE A 1127 -14.85 111.88 -26.65
N SER A 1128 -16.18 111.84 -26.82
CA SER A 1128 -17.07 112.87 -26.26
C SER A 1128 -17.03 112.91 -24.73
N GLN A 1129 -16.88 111.76 -24.08
CA GLN A 1129 -16.72 111.68 -22.63
C GLN A 1129 -15.36 112.22 -22.19
N LEU A 1130 -14.29 111.94 -22.94
CA LEU A 1130 -12.95 112.50 -22.71
C LEU A 1130 -12.93 114.03 -22.85
N LEU A 1131 -13.50 114.58 -23.93
CA LEU A 1131 -13.66 116.04 -24.16
C LEU A 1131 -14.44 116.77 -23.04
N LEU A 1132 -15.36 116.05 -22.38
CA LEU A 1132 -16.13 116.60 -21.27
C LEU A 1132 -15.38 116.52 -19.94
N ARG A 1133 -14.55 115.49 -19.76
CA ARG A 1133 -13.79 115.23 -18.54
C ARG A 1133 -12.51 116.05 -18.47
N ASP A 1134 -11.76 116.11 -19.56
CA ASP A 1134 -10.48 116.80 -19.67
C ASP A 1134 -10.61 118.02 -20.59
N ASN A 1135 -10.38 119.21 -20.04
CA ASN A 1135 -10.45 120.46 -20.80
C ASN A 1135 -9.20 120.73 -21.64
N SER A 1136 -8.12 119.98 -21.43
CA SER A 1136 -6.87 120.09 -22.22
C SER A 1136 -6.85 119.16 -23.43
N PHE A 1137 -7.88 118.32 -23.58
CA PHE A 1137 -8.03 117.38 -24.68
C PHE A 1137 -8.49 118.12 -25.95
N ASP A 1138 -7.57 118.28 -26.90
CA ASP A 1138 -7.78 118.95 -28.19
C ASP A 1138 -7.84 117.91 -29.32
N ILE A 1139 -8.77 118.08 -30.27
CA ILE A 1139 -8.98 117.15 -31.39
C ILE A 1139 -9.38 117.94 -32.64
N ASP A 1140 -9.04 117.43 -33.83
CA ASP A 1140 -9.50 117.99 -35.10
C ASP A 1140 -11.01 118.30 -35.07
N LYS A 1141 -11.30 119.55 -35.44
CA LYS A 1141 -12.64 120.10 -35.58
C LYS A 1141 -13.59 119.17 -36.34
N LYS A 1142 -13.13 118.45 -37.36
CA LYS A 1142 -13.98 117.51 -38.11
C LYS A 1142 -14.59 116.41 -37.23
N ILE A 1143 -13.82 115.90 -36.25
CA ILE A 1143 -14.27 114.88 -35.31
C ILE A 1143 -15.26 115.49 -34.31
N ILE A 1144 -14.97 116.71 -33.83
CA ILE A 1144 -15.90 117.48 -32.99
C ILE A 1144 -17.22 117.70 -33.73
N ASP A 1145 -17.18 118.13 -34.99
CA ASP A 1145 -18.35 118.36 -35.81
C ASP A 1145 -19.17 117.07 -35.99
N LYS A 1146 -18.52 115.92 -36.23
CA LYS A 1146 -19.20 114.61 -36.27
C LYS A 1146 -19.81 114.20 -34.93
N ILE A 1147 -19.14 114.45 -33.80
CA ILE A 1147 -19.69 114.24 -32.46
C ILE A 1147 -20.94 115.09 -32.26
N LEU A 1148 -20.87 116.37 -32.64
CA LEU A 1148 -21.95 117.35 -32.49
C LEU A 1148 -23.16 117.01 -33.36
N LEU A 1149 -22.98 116.37 -34.51
CA LEU A 1149 -24.07 115.94 -35.41
C LEU A 1149 -24.54 114.50 -35.18
N SER A 1150 -23.90 113.73 -34.29
CA SER A 1150 -24.21 112.31 -34.08
C SER A 1150 -25.43 112.10 -33.18
N ASP A 1151 -26.46 111.45 -33.70
CA ASP A 1151 -27.68 111.12 -32.94
C ASP A 1151 -27.46 110.05 -31.86
N ASN A 1152 -26.32 109.37 -31.89
CA ASN A 1152 -25.93 108.34 -30.92
C ASN A 1152 -25.28 108.91 -29.64
N ILE A 1153 -25.02 110.22 -29.59
CA ILE A 1153 -24.47 110.90 -28.41
C ILE A 1153 -25.59 111.71 -27.76
N SER A 1154 -25.63 111.71 -26.43
CA SER A 1154 -26.72 112.36 -25.69
C SER A 1154 -26.82 113.84 -26.07
N SER A 1155 -28.05 114.33 -26.27
CA SER A 1155 -28.31 115.74 -26.57
C SER A 1155 -27.72 116.67 -25.50
N SER A 1156 -27.69 116.23 -24.23
CA SER A 1156 -27.05 116.97 -23.15
C SER A 1156 -25.54 117.14 -23.36
N ASP A 1157 -24.84 116.08 -23.75
CA ASP A 1157 -23.38 116.09 -23.90
C ASP A 1157 -22.97 116.80 -25.20
N ARG A 1158 -23.72 116.60 -26.28
CA ARG A 1158 -23.61 117.39 -27.52
C ARG A 1158 -23.76 118.88 -27.24
N ILE A 1159 -24.74 119.30 -26.43
CA ILE A 1159 -24.93 120.71 -26.05
C ILE A 1159 -23.75 121.23 -25.21
N LYS A 1160 -23.22 120.44 -24.28
CA LYS A 1160 -22.04 120.86 -23.49
C LYS A 1160 -20.80 121.04 -24.37
N ILE A 1161 -20.53 120.09 -25.28
CA ILE A 1161 -19.39 120.16 -26.21
C ILE A 1161 -19.57 121.33 -27.18
N PHE A 1162 -20.79 121.55 -27.69
CA PHE A 1162 -21.10 122.69 -28.55
C PHE A 1162 -20.86 124.02 -27.83
N ASN A 1163 -21.28 124.13 -26.56
CA ASN A 1163 -21.07 125.35 -25.77
C ASN A 1163 -19.58 125.66 -25.53
N LYS A 1164 -18.72 124.63 -25.47
CA LYS A 1164 -17.26 124.83 -25.37
C LYS A 1164 -16.65 125.33 -26.69
N ASN A 1165 -17.21 124.93 -27.84
CA ASN A 1165 -16.61 125.15 -29.17
C ASN A 1165 -17.36 126.17 -30.05
N ILE A 1166 -18.37 126.88 -29.51
CA ILE A 1166 -19.28 127.69 -30.34
C ILE A 1166 -18.59 128.78 -31.17
N PHE A 1167 -17.46 129.32 -30.69
CA PHE A 1167 -16.77 130.41 -31.38
C PHE A 1167 -16.18 129.97 -32.73
N ASP A 1168 -15.88 128.69 -32.89
CA ASP A 1168 -15.31 128.11 -34.11
C ASP A 1168 -16.37 127.62 -35.10
N VAL A 1169 -17.65 127.76 -34.78
CA VAL A 1169 -18.79 127.28 -35.59
C VAL A 1169 -19.43 128.43 -36.37
N ASP A 1170 -19.74 128.21 -37.65
CA ASP A 1170 -20.47 129.16 -38.51
C ASP A 1170 -21.99 129.02 -38.37
N THR A 1171 -22.76 129.99 -38.88
CA THR A 1171 -24.22 129.95 -38.72
C THR A 1171 -24.89 128.76 -39.43
N ILE A 1172 -24.27 128.20 -40.47
CA ILE A 1172 -24.79 127.06 -41.23
C ILE A 1172 -24.71 125.80 -40.38
N PHE A 1173 -23.57 125.56 -39.75
CA PHE A 1173 -23.40 124.42 -38.87
C PHE A 1173 -24.25 124.55 -37.60
N ILE A 1174 -24.49 125.78 -37.10
CA ILE A 1174 -25.45 125.99 -36.00
C ILE A 1174 -26.85 125.53 -36.41
N ASP A 1175 -27.31 125.85 -37.63
CA ASP A 1175 -28.58 125.34 -38.16
C ASP A 1175 -28.58 123.80 -38.18
N GLU A 1176 -27.54 123.18 -38.76
CA GLU A 1176 -27.42 121.72 -38.84
C GLU A 1176 -27.41 121.05 -37.46
N PHE A 1177 -26.68 121.61 -36.50
CA PHE A 1177 -26.59 121.12 -35.13
C PHE A 1177 -27.94 121.18 -34.42
N LEU A 1178 -28.63 122.31 -34.48
CA LEU A 1178 -29.93 122.50 -33.84
C LEU A 1178 -31.01 121.62 -34.47
N ILE A 1179 -30.99 121.46 -35.80
CA ILE A 1179 -31.87 120.50 -36.52
C ILE A 1179 -31.57 119.08 -36.04
N LYS A 1180 -30.30 118.70 -35.96
CA LYS A 1180 -29.89 117.37 -35.50
C LYS A 1180 -30.14 117.10 -34.01
N LEU A 1181 -30.31 118.11 -33.17
CA LEU A 1181 -30.79 117.91 -31.79
C LEU A 1181 -32.28 117.56 -31.72
N GLY A 1182 -33.05 117.91 -32.75
CA GLY A 1182 -34.46 117.58 -32.92
C GLY A 1182 -35.40 118.23 -31.90
N GLY A 1183 -36.71 118.07 -32.14
CA GLY A 1183 -37.78 118.55 -31.26
C GLY A 1183 -37.74 120.06 -31.05
N ASN A 1184 -37.87 120.52 -29.81
CA ASN A 1184 -37.94 121.96 -29.51
C ASN A 1184 -36.61 122.72 -29.77
N TYR A 1185 -35.49 122.02 -30.00
CA TYR A 1185 -34.22 122.66 -30.37
C TYR A 1185 -34.16 123.00 -31.85
N GLU A 1186 -34.71 122.15 -32.72
CA GLU A 1186 -34.85 122.42 -34.15
C GLU A 1186 -35.71 123.67 -34.40
N GLU A 1187 -36.76 123.87 -33.58
CA GLU A 1187 -37.61 125.05 -33.68
C GLU A 1187 -36.85 126.38 -33.52
N ILE A 1188 -35.67 126.37 -32.90
CA ILE A 1188 -34.81 127.56 -32.75
C ILE A 1188 -34.33 128.06 -34.13
N THR A 1189 -34.28 127.21 -35.16
CA THR A 1189 -33.92 127.64 -36.52
C THR A 1189 -35.07 128.41 -37.22
N PHE A 1190 -36.32 128.24 -36.75
CA PHE A 1190 -37.50 128.86 -37.35
C PHE A 1190 -37.69 130.31 -36.89
N LYS A 1191 -37.12 131.26 -37.65
CA LYS A 1191 -37.17 132.72 -37.35
C LYS A 1191 -38.58 133.31 -37.20
N ASN A 1192 -39.61 132.61 -37.69
CA ASN A 1192 -41.02 133.02 -37.60
C ASN A 1192 -41.77 132.43 -36.37
N LYS A 1193 -41.16 131.54 -35.60
CA LYS A 1193 -41.75 130.91 -34.40
C LYS A 1193 -40.92 131.19 -33.15
N LYS A 1194 -41.58 131.20 -31.99
CA LYS A 1194 -40.91 131.30 -30.69
C LYS A 1194 -40.71 129.91 -30.11
N ALA A 1195 -39.55 129.32 -30.37
CA ALA A 1195 -39.16 128.02 -29.82
C ALA A 1195 -39.16 128.03 -28.28
N LYS A 1196 -39.48 126.89 -27.65
CA LYS A 1196 -39.55 126.75 -26.19
C LYS A 1196 -38.81 125.52 -25.69
N ILE A 1197 -37.62 125.70 -25.13
CA ILE A 1197 -36.83 124.62 -24.54
C ILE A 1197 -36.92 124.63 -23.01
N PHE A 1198 -36.65 123.49 -22.36
CA PHE A 1198 -36.67 123.43 -20.89
C PHE A 1198 -35.56 124.29 -20.27
N ASN A 1199 -35.89 124.92 -19.14
CA ASN A 1199 -34.97 125.78 -18.38
C ASN A 1199 -33.94 124.95 -17.60
N LYS A 1200 -32.94 124.40 -18.31
CA LYS A 1200 -31.77 123.68 -17.77
C LYS A 1200 -30.50 124.55 -17.87
N PRO A 1201 -29.49 124.38 -17.00
CA PRO A 1201 -28.24 125.16 -17.05
C PRO A 1201 -27.53 125.13 -18.40
N ASN A 1202 -27.34 123.94 -19.01
CA ASN A 1202 -26.68 123.81 -20.32
C ASN A 1202 -27.48 124.46 -21.45
N ASN A 1203 -28.81 124.46 -21.35
CA ASN A 1203 -29.69 125.12 -22.32
C ASN A 1203 -29.63 126.64 -22.19
N LYS A 1204 -29.46 127.18 -20.97
CA LYS A 1204 -29.18 128.61 -20.77
C LYS A 1204 -27.83 128.99 -21.38
N ALA A 1205 -26.79 128.18 -21.14
CA ALA A 1205 -25.48 128.41 -21.74
C ALA A 1205 -25.56 128.37 -23.28
N LEU A 1206 -26.30 127.42 -23.84
CA LEU A 1206 -26.58 127.35 -25.28
C LEU A 1206 -27.25 128.62 -25.80
N LEU A 1207 -28.33 129.08 -25.16
CA LEU A 1207 -29.03 130.29 -25.61
C LEU A 1207 -28.20 131.58 -25.42
N ASN A 1208 -27.48 131.72 -24.31
CA ASN A 1208 -26.54 132.83 -24.08
C ASN A 1208 -25.47 132.86 -25.18
N ASN A 1209 -24.89 131.71 -25.50
CA ASN A 1209 -23.87 131.58 -26.52
C ASN A 1209 -24.42 131.91 -27.92
N LEU A 1210 -25.64 131.43 -28.25
CA LEU A 1210 -26.33 131.77 -29.50
C LEU A 1210 -26.72 133.26 -29.60
N GLU A 1211 -27.07 133.91 -28.49
CA GLU A 1211 -27.34 135.35 -28.42
C GLU A 1211 -26.06 136.16 -28.64
N THR A 1212 -24.95 135.74 -28.01
CA THR A 1212 -23.64 136.39 -28.13
C THR A 1212 -23.08 136.29 -29.56
N LYS A 1213 -23.27 135.16 -30.24
CA LYS A 1213 -22.96 134.98 -31.68
C LYS A 1213 -23.94 135.71 -32.62
N GLY A 1214 -25.00 136.31 -32.08
CA GLY A 1214 -26.01 137.04 -32.86
C GLY A 1214 -26.98 136.14 -33.65
N TYR A 1215 -27.01 134.83 -33.38
CA TYR A 1215 -27.89 133.87 -34.07
C TYR A 1215 -29.35 133.98 -33.57
N ILE A 1216 -29.54 134.29 -32.28
CA ILE A 1216 -30.84 134.73 -31.71
C ILE A 1216 -30.76 136.19 -31.24
N SER A 1217 -31.90 136.86 -31.03
CA SER A 1217 -31.91 138.24 -30.54
C SER A 1217 -31.82 138.34 -29.02
N SER A 1218 -32.54 137.44 -28.32
CA SER A 1218 -32.64 137.35 -26.87
C SER A 1218 -33.52 136.16 -26.50
N TYR A 1219 -33.56 135.77 -25.24
CA TYR A 1219 -34.53 134.80 -24.74
C TYR A 1219 -35.11 135.21 -23.38
N SER A 1220 -36.34 134.80 -23.08
CA SER A 1220 -37.00 135.06 -21.81
C SER A 1220 -37.28 133.78 -21.02
N LYS A 1221 -37.34 133.91 -19.69
CA LYS A 1221 -37.52 132.78 -18.77
C LYS A 1221 -38.97 132.73 -18.26
N ASN A 1222 -39.62 131.58 -18.41
CA ASN A 1222 -40.85 131.21 -17.72
C ASN A 1222 -40.55 130.02 -16.78
N LEU A 1223 -41.31 129.83 -15.69
CA LEU A 1223 -41.02 128.93 -14.55
C LEU A 1223 -40.37 127.58 -14.94
N LEU A 1224 -40.82 126.94 -16.04
CA LEU A 1224 -40.25 125.67 -16.54
C LEU A 1224 -39.58 125.74 -17.93
N LYS A 1225 -39.75 126.83 -18.71
CA LYS A 1225 -39.32 126.91 -20.12
C LYS A 1225 -38.61 128.23 -20.46
N LEU A 1226 -37.61 128.17 -21.35
CA LEU A 1226 -36.94 129.31 -21.97
C LEU A 1226 -37.58 129.55 -23.34
N ILE A 1227 -37.97 130.80 -23.62
CA ILE A 1227 -38.65 131.21 -24.85
C ILE A 1227 -37.68 132.04 -25.69
N ILE A 1228 -37.37 131.56 -26.89
CA ILE A 1228 -36.39 132.18 -27.79
C ILE A 1228 -37.06 133.28 -28.64
N ASN A 1229 -36.38 134.42 -28.78
CA ASN A 1229 -36.76 135.49 -29.69
C ASN A 1229 -35.71 135.65 -30.79
N HIS A 1230 -36.16 135.81 -32.04
CA HIS A 1230 -35.32 136.16 -33.18
C HIS A 1230 -35.49 137.63 -33.55
N LYS A 1231 -34.48 138.23 -34.17
CA LYS A 1231 -34.59 139.57 -34.75
C LYS A 1231 -35.64 139.50 -35.86
N ARG A 1232 -36.73 140.26 -35.73
CA ARG A 1232 -37.70 140.43 -36.83
C ARG A 1232 -36.95 141.14 -37.96
N LYS A 1233 -36.94 140.55 -39.18
CA LYS A 1233 -36.56 141.29 -40.38
C LYS A 1233 -37.51 142.50 -40.48
N GLN A 1234 -36.94 143.70 -40.55
CA GLN A 1234 -37.64 144.83 -41.16
C GLN A 1234 -37.80 144.56 -42.65
#